data_AF-A0A834WIC5-F1
#
_entry.id   AF-A0A834WIC5-F1
#
_cell.length_a   1.000
_cell.length_b   1.000
_cell.length_c   1.000
_cell.angle_alpha   90.00
_cell.angle_beta   90.00
_cell.angle_gamma   90.00
#
_symmetry.space_group_name_H-M   'P 1'
#
loop_
_entity.id
_entity.type
_entity.pdbx_description
1 polymer ?
#
loop_
_entity_poly.entity_id
_entity_poly.type
_entity_poly.pdbx_seq_one_letter_code
_entity_poly.pdbx_strand_id
1 'polypeptide(L)'
;MLEEFSFDSAQETKGLKDQGVASSELDDECHNKRQVTQSPSLASLKLLSNYASRFKKLRIQDITNSNKSQACVDGQKLSAEEIVRVAGARYVQFSADWYDDFSIPMHPYDHGFGVGVLSEEENRDIELAQFLLAAAERVGCHQYERASRLLLHCLYNSSPSAKAVERVIFHFAQALGERIEKEAGMCVLEEYDKNIENELIQKLDTNIAIKCHQKIPFNQVMQFTAVQAIVEHVASYTKIHFIDLDIRRGIQWTCLMQALAERDERPVVLLKITAIGITGKTEIEETGKRLASFAKSLNLPFSFKQVFVRDMVEIREQHFEIEDDEVVAVYAPYILRTMVSRPDCLENLMGLIRNMKPVVMIVLEVEANHNSSCFVNRFVEALFFYSAFFDCIEACLKEENESRMTVEVILTEGIRNIVAAEGRERTVRNVKIDVWRRFFARYRMVELGFSESSLYQANLVAKEFSKGDFCTLHKNGKCLMVGWKGTPMHALSAWRSSHLPYDLLHDYILLRNSMAGPRIAHATLKGPSVVKELCIGFALALAAGSVWKMYHWNEQRKVRTFYDLLEKGVMDNHGLKRMGKILLTCNIYSSPHLFLAYLLCALVIGKWLVEQICLGLGSVSFQTGVSLSSPRLVVRASDSSQKSHTIKFPRLVNLRSPNNFGSGRIVRSVRPVRAAPEGISEKVEESIKKAEEACAGGAADGECAAAWDEVEELSAAASHARDKKKESDPLEEFCKDNPETRECRTDDN
;
A
#
# COMPACT_ATOMS: atom_id res chain seq x y z
N MET A 1 4.78 -16.78 16.44
CA MET A 1 4.19 -15.45 16.11
C MET A 1 5.06 -14.25 16.53
N LEU A 2 6.38 -14.39 16.68
CA LEU A 2 7.33 -13.25 16.65
C LEU A 2 8.03 -13.14 15.27
N GLU A 3 7.93 -14.18 14.44
CA GLU A 3 8.65 -14.39 13.17
C GLU A 3 8.65 -13.20 12.19
N GLU A 4 7.59 -12.38 12.14
CA GLU A 4 7.54 -11.22 11.24
C GLU A 4 8.48 -10.05 11.63
N PHE A 5 8.90 -10.03 12.90
CA PHE A 5 9.88 -9.08 13.45
C PHE A 5 11.15 -9.77 13.97
N SER A 6 11.20 -11.12 13.92
CA SER A 6 12.30 -11.92 14.47
C SER A 6 13.31 -12.33 13.39
N PHE A 7 14.36 -12.99 13.86
CA PHE A 7 15.65 -13.14 13.21
C PHE A 7 16.33 -14.43 13.65
N ASP A 8 17.30 -14.90 12.88
CA ASP A 8 18.11 -16.07 13.23
C ASP A 8 18.92 -15.87 14.52
N SER A 9 18.59 -16.67 15.53
CA SER A 9 19.40 -16.84 16.74
C SER A 9 20.52 -17.86 16.48
N ALA A 10 21.62 -17.41 15.87
CA ALA A 10 22.86 -18.19 15.85
C ALA A 10 23.29 -18.49 17.31
N GLN A 11 23.27 -19.77 17.70
CA GLN A 11 23.72 -20.20 19.02
C GLN A 11 25.24 -20.24 19.08
N GLU A 12 25.79 -19.75 20.19
CA GLU A 12 27.23 -19.74 20.40
C GLU A 12 27.82 -21.12 20.74
N THR A 13 29.03 -21.29 20.21
CA THR A 13 30.08 -22.23 20.57
C THR A 13 30.02 -22.89 21.96
N LYS A 14 30.22 -24.21 21.97
CA LYS A 14 31.04 -24.89 22.98
C LYS A 14 32.17 -25.63 22.28
N GLY A 15 33.39 -25.43 22.72
CA GLY A 15 34.53 -26.20 22.23
C GLY A 15 35.37 -26.75 23.36
N LEU A 16 36.10 -27.84 23.08
CA LEU A 16 37.50 -28.00 23.46
C LEU A 16 38.11 -29.20 22.69
N LYS A 17 39.37 -29.03 22.24
CA LYS A 17 40.52 -29.97 22.18
C LYS A 17 40.23 -31.49 22.22
N ASP A 18 40.94 -32.37 21.49
CA ASP A 18 42.33 -32.28 21.02
C ASP A 18 42.68 -33.39 19.99
N GLN A 19 43.82 -33.24 19.28
CA GLN A 19 44.64 -34.29 18.63
C GLN A 19 44.07 -35.12 17.45
N GLY A 20 44.95 -35.42 16.47
CA GLY A 20 44.70 -36.42 15.41
C GLY A 20 45.29 -36.09 14.04
N VAL A 21 46.62 -36.21 13.87
CA VAL A 21 47.24 -36.15 12.52
C VAL A 21 47.31 -37.56 11.92
N ALA A 22 46.61 -37.77 10.81
CA ALA A 22 46.84 -38.91 9.92
C ALA A 22 46.46 -38.54 8.49
N SER A 23 47.39 -38.68 7.55
CA SER A 23 47.16 -38.48 6.11
C SER A 23 47.12 -39.84 5.40
N SER A 24 46.05 -40.11 4.68
CA SER A 24 45.94 -41.24 3.75
C SER A 24 45.04 -40.85 2.58
N GLU A 25 45.61 -40.79 1.39
CA GLU A 25 44.86 -40.89 0.13
C GLU A 25 44.27 -42.30 -0.01
N LEU A 26 43.15 -42.45 -0.73
CA LEU A 26 42.91 -43.50 -1.74
C LEU A 26 41.48 -43.40 -2.31
N ASP A 27 41.45 -43.31 -3.64
CA ASP A 27 40.48 -43.83 -4.62
C ASP A 27 39.01 -43.35 -4.70
N ASP A 28 38.58 -43.24 -5.96
CA ASP A 28 37.22 -42.94 -6.43
C ASP A 28 36.22 -44.08 -6.15
N GLU A 29 35.02 -43.73 -5.67
CA GLU A 29 33.77 -44.12 -6.34
C GLU A 29 32.56 -43.34 -5.77
N CYS A 30 31.95 -42.47 -6.57
CA CYS A 30 30.63 -41.89 -6.25
C CYS A 30 29.76 -41.75 -7.50
N HIS A 31 29.10 -42.85 -7.87
CA HIS A 31 28.14 -42.84 -8.98
C HIS A 31 26.90 -41.98 -8.68
N ASN A 32 26.84 -40.84 -9.37
CA ASN A 32 25.68 -40.45 -10.16
C ASN A 32 24.31 -40.37 -9.43
N LYS A 33 24.29 -39.75 -8.24
CA LYS A 33 23.05 -39.11 -7.77
C LYS A 33 22.83 -37.85 -8.59
N ARG A 34 21.88 -37.89 -9.53
CA ARG A 34 21.36 -36.69 -10.20
C ARG A 34 20.92 -35.69 -9.13
N GLN A 35 21.68 -34.61 -8.99
CA GLN A 35 21.33 -33.50 -8.12
C GLN A 35 20.07 -32.86 -8.70
N VAL A 36 18.93 -33.11 -8.07
CA VAL A 36 17.66 -32.50 -8.48
C VAL A 36 17.83 -31.00 -8.33
N THR A 37 17.87 -30.29 -9.46
CA THR A 37 17.87 -28.83 -9.49
C THR A 37 16.65 -28.35 -8.74
N GLN A 38 16.87 -27.67 -7.61
CA GLN A 38 15.80 -26.95 -6.95
C GLN A 38 15.37 -25.84 -7.90
N SER A 39 14.20 -26.02 -8.53
CA SER A 39 13.54 -24.99 -9.31
C SER A 39 13.32 -23.76 -8.44
N PRO A 40 13.34 -22.53 -9.00
CA PRO A 40 13.12 -21.31 -8.23
C PRO A 40 11.86 -21.40 -7.38
N SER A 41 11.93 -20.84 -6.17
CA SER A 41 10.78 -20.85 -5.27
C SER A 41 9.61 -20.17 -5.99
N LEU A 42 8.52 -20.92 -6.19
CA LEU A 42 7.34 -20.47 -6.94
C LEU A 42 6.62 -19.27 -6.25
N ALA A 43 7.06 -18.89 -5.04
CA ALA A 43 6.68 -17.67 -4.35
C ALA A 43 7.44 -16.42 -4.84
N SER A 44 8.71 -16.56 -5.25
CA SER A 44 9.56 -15.45 -5.71
C SER A 44 9.08 -14.90 -7.05
N LEU A 45 8.77 -15.79 -8.01
CA LEU A 45 8.20 -15.40 -9.30
C LEU A 45 6.76 -14.84 -9.17
N LYS A 46 6.01 -15.19 -8.11
CA LYS A 46 4.70 -14.59 -7.82
C LYS A 46 4.79 -13.10 -7.50
N LEU A 47 5.85 -12.61 -6.86
CA LEU A 47 6.04 -11.17 -6.67
C LEU A 47 6.09 -10.43 -8.01
N LEU A 48 6.89 -10.91 -8.97
CA LEU A 48 6.98 -10.35 -10.32
C LEU A 48 5.61 -10.34 -11.04
N SER A 49 4.82 -11.42 -10.91
CA SER A 49 3.46 -11.47 -11.46
C SER A 49 2.50 -10.41 -10.85
N ASN A 50 2.64 -10.11 -9.56
CA ASN A 50 1.85 -9.07 -8.90
C ASN A 50 2.16 -7.68 -9.48
N TYR A 51 3.43 -7.35 -9.73
CA TYR A 51 3.81 -6.09 -10.41
C TYR A 51 3.29 -6.05 -11.85
N ALA A 52 3.40 -7.15 -12.61
CA ALA A 52 2.86 -7.24 -13.97
C ALA A 52 1.33 -7.01 -14.03
N SER A 53 0.57 -7.49 -13.03
CA SER A 53 -0.88 -7.26 -12.93
C SER A 53 -1.23 -5.77 -12.76
N ARG A 54 -0.43 -5.02 -11.99
CA ARG A 54 -0.65 -3.58 -11.73
C ARG A 54 -0.49 -2.75 -13.01
N PHE A 55 0.46 -3.10 -13.88
CA PHE A 55 0.67 -2.42 -15.16
C PHE A 55 -0.56 -2.49 -16.08
N LYS A 56 -1.17 -3.67 -16.22
CA LYS A 56 -2.41 -3.83 -17.00
C LYS A 56 -3.54 -2.94 -16.47
N LYS A 57 -3.65 -2.78 -15.14
CA LYS A 57 -4.66 -1.93 -14.51
C LYS A 57 -4.40 -0.43 -14.70
N LEU A 58 -3.16 0.02 -14.48
CA LEU A 58 -2.76 1.43 -14.66
C LEU A 58 -3.04 1.91 -16.10
N ARG A 59 -2.56 1.17 -17.10
CA ARG A 59 -2.71 1.56 -18.50
C ARG A 59 -4.16 1.58 -18.97
N ILE A 60 -5.04 0.75 -18.41
CA ILE A 60 -6.50 0.84 -18.64
C ILE A 60 -7.06 2.13 -18.04
N GLN A 61 -6.62 2.55 -16.85
CA GLN A 61 -7.03 3.83 -16.26
C GLN A 61 -6.55 5.02 -17.10
N ASP A 62 -5.31 5.01 -17.59
CA ASP A 62 -4.77 6.09 -18.44
C ASP A 62 -5.49 6.17 -19.80
N ILE A 63 -5.80 5.03 -20.42
CA ILE A 63 -6.61 4.97 -21.65
C ILE A 63 -8.04 5.46 -21.41
N THR A 64 -8.64 5.22 -20.22
CA THR A 64 -9.97 5.76 -19.92
C THR A 64 -9.95 7.27 -19.61
N ASN A 65 -8.90 7.77 -18.93
CA ASN A 65 -8.74 9.18 -18.56
C ASN A 65 -8.35 10.08 -19.75
N SER A 66 -7.52 9.60 -20.69
CA SER A 66 -6.98 10.39 -21.80
C SER A 66 -8.02 10.83 -22.85
N ASN A 67 -9.25 10.30 -22.80
CA ASN A 67 -10.39 10.68 -23.67
C ASN A 67 -10.87 12.14 -23.54
N LYS A 68 -10.10 13.03 -22.91
CA LYS A 68 -10.34 14.48 -22.81
C LYS A 68 -9.17 15.37 -23.24
N SER A 69 -8.03 14.82 -23.68
CA SER A 69 -6.84 15.60 -24.07
C SER A 69 -6.21 15.06 -25.36
N GLN A 70 -6.64 15.58 -26.51
CA GLN A 70 -6.08 15.21 -27.81
C GLN A 70 -4.92 16.14 -28.20
N ALA A 71 -3.73 15.90 -27.66
CA ALA A 71 -2.47 16.54 -28.05
C ALA A 71 -1.29 15.60 -27.79
N CYS A 72 -0.27 15.65 -28.67
CA CYS A 72 0.96 14.84 -28.67
C CYS A 72 0.82 13.32 -28.42
N VAL A 73 0.85 12.55 -29.52
CA VAL A 73 1.52 11.25 -29.50
C VAL A 73 3.00 11.52 -29.78
N ASP A 74 3.78 11.64 -28.72
CA ASP A 74 5.25 11.65 -28.79
C ASP A 74 5.78 10.40 -28.07
N GLY A 75 6.99 9.94 -28.43
CA GLY A 75 7.55 8.66 -28.01
C GLY A 75 7.96 8.66 -26.54
N GLN A 76 6.99 8.42 -25.63
CA GLN A 76 7.23 8.44 -24.19
C GLN A 76 8.05 7.21 -23.74
N LYS A 77 9.37 7.37 -23.75
CA LYS A 77 10.37 6.40 -23.29
C LYS A 77 10.03 5.87 -21.89
N LEU A 78 10.15 4.55 -21.71
CA LEU A 78 9.92 3.86 -20.44
C LEU A 78 10.86 4.39 -19.34
N SER A 79 10.38 4.47 -18.10
CA SER A 79 11.25 4.75 -16.95
C SER A 79 11.83 3.48 -16.33
N ALA A 80 12.79 3.60 -15.42
CA ALA A 80 13.52 2.48 -14.83
C ALA A 80 12.61 1.46 -14.16
N GLU A 81 11.56 1.90 -13.45
CA GLU A 81 10.59 0.98 -12.85
C GLU A 81 9.77 0.24 -13.92
N GLU A 82 9.40 0.91 -15.01
CA GLU A 82 8.65 0.31 -16.11
C GLU A 82 9.52 -0.72 -16.88
N ILE A 83 10.80 -0.41 -17.08
CA ILE A 83 11.79 -1.33 -17.68
C ILE A 83 12.01 -2.56 -16.79
N VAL A 84 12.26 -2.37 -15.49
CA VAL A 84 12.41 -3.49 -14.53
C VAL A 84 11.12 -4.31 -14.45
N ARG A 85 9.93 -3.69 -14.60
CA ARG A 85 8.65 -4.39 -14.66
C ARG A 85 8.50 -5.25 -15.92
N VAL A 86 8.94 -4.75 -17.08
CA VAL A 86 8.95 -5.53 -18.34
C VAL A 86 9.99 -6.65 -18.27
N ALA A 87 11.18 -6.38 -17.73
CA ALA A 87 12.23 -7.37 -17.51
C ALA A 87 11.77 -8.50 -16.59
N GLY A 88 11.16 -8.17 -15.45
CA GLY A 88 10.57 -9.15 -14.53
C GLY A 88 9.42 -9.95 -15.15
N ALA A 89 8.61 -9.34 -16.02
CA ALA A 89 7.56 -10.05 -16.74
C ALA A 89 8.12 -11.03 -17.80
N ARG A 90 9.10 -10.61 -18.60
CA ARG A 90 9.84 -11.49 -19.53
C ARG A 90 10.55 -12.62 -18.78
N TYR A 91 11.17 -12.32 -17.64
CA TYR A 91 11.86 -13.29 -16.80
C TYR A 91 10.93 -14.43 -16.36
N VAL A 92 9.74 -14.11 -15.82
CA VAL A 92 8.72 -15.12 -15.46
C VAL A 92 8.17 -15.86 -16.67
N GLN A 93 7.95 -15.18 -17.81
CA GLN A 93 7.40 -15.82 -19.01
C GLN A 93 8.33 -16.90 -19.57
N PHE A 94 9.64 -16.64 -19.56
CA PHE A 94 10.62 -17.51 -20.23
C PHE A 94 11.42 -18.39 -19.27
N SER A 95 11.27 -18.30 -17.94
CA SER A 95 12.13 -19.00 -16.96
C SER A 95 12.17 -20.53 -17.08
N ALA A 96 11.24 -21.15 -17.82
CA ALA A 96 11.25 -22.59 -18.10
C ALA A 96 12.22 -23.00 -19.24
N ASP A 97 12.61 -22.07 -20.11
CA ASP A 97 13.36 -22.32 -21.35
C ASP A 97 14.87 -22.02 -21.24
N TRP A 98 15.37 -21.63 -20.04
CA TRP A 98 16.74 -21.16 -19.84
C TRP A 98 17.73 -22.32 -19.65
N TYR A 99 18.04 -23.01 -20.76
CA TYR A 99 18.89 -24.21 -20.76
C TYR A 99 20.41 -23.95 -20.63
N ASP A 100 20.89 -22.72 -20.85
CA ASP A 100 22.32 -22.35 -20.69
C ASP A 100 22.49 -20.93 -20.14
N ASP A 101 23.63 -20.65 -19.50
CA ASP A 101 23.91 -19.45 -18.69
C ASP A 101 23.95 -18.13 -19.47
N PHE A 102 23.91 -18.18 -20.81
CA PHE A 102 23.89 -17.03 -21.72
C PHE A 102 22.68 -17.04 -22.66
N SER A 103 21.84 -18.07 -22.59
CA SER A 103 20.69 -18.26 -23.48
C SER A 103 19.39 -17.78 -22.83
N ILE A 104 19.32 -16.48 -22.52
CA ILE A 104 18.02 -15.82 -22.41
C ILE A 104 17.32 -15.96 -23.78
N PRO A 105 16.06 -16.42 -23.87
CA PRO A 105 15.35 -16.56 -25.14
C PRO A 105 15.17 -15.22 -25.89
N MET A 106 16.16 -14.87 -26.70
CA MET A 106 16.19 -13.67 -27.55
C MET A 106 15.25 -13.84 -28.75
N HIS A 107 13.95 -13.70 -28.50
CA HIS A 107 12.95 -13.49 -29.55
C HIS A 107 12.71 -11.97 -29.73
N PRO A 108 13.31 -11.31 -30.75
CA PRO A 108 13.20 -9.86 -30.94
C PRO A 108 11.79 -9.37 -31.36
N TYR A 109 10.79 -10.25 -31.42
CA TYR A 109 9.47 -9.96 -31.97
C TYR A 109 8.29 -10.59 -31.21
N ASP A 110 8.38 -10.94 -29.92
CA ASP A 110 7.17 -11.32 -29.17
C ASP A 110 6.30 -10.08 -28.87
N HIS A 111 5.14 -10.03 -29.52
CA HIS A 111 4.15 -8.94 -29.40
C HIS A 111 3.21 -9.11 -28.18
N GLY A 112 3.41 -10.12 -27.32
CA GLY A 112 2.50 -10.49 -26.22
C GLY A 112 2.23 -9.39 -25.17
N PHE A 113 3.16 -8.45 -24.99
CA PHE A 113 2.91 -7.22 -24.22
C PHE A 113 2.75 -6.05 -25.19
N GLY A 114 1.50 -5.60 -25.39
CA GLY A 114 1.14 -4.50 -26.32
C GLY A 114 1.63 -3.09 -25.93
N VAL A 115 2.81 -2.97 -25.34
CA VAL A 115 3.65 -1.76 -25.41
C VAL A 115 3.94 -1.47 -26.90
N GLY A 116 4.31 -0.24 -27.24
CA GLY A 116 4.69 0.08 -28.63
C GLY A 116 5.95 -0.68 -29.09
N VAL A 117 6.34 -0.48 -30.34
CA VAL A 117 7.67 -0.90 -30.82
C VAL A 117 8.73 -0.25 -29.92
N LEU A 118 9.36 -1.06 -29.06
CA LEU A 118 10.39 -0.61 -28.14
C LEU A 118 11.62 -0.17 -28.94
N SER A 119 12.32 0.85 -28.44
CA SER A 119 13.61 1.22 -29.01
C SER A 119 14.67 0.16 -28.72
N GLU A 120 15.69 0.10 -29.58
CA GLU A 120 16.93 -0.67 -29.34
C GLU A 120 17.58 -0.34 -27.99
N GLU A 121 17.40 0.90 -27.51
CA GLU A 121 17.90 1.35 -26.21
C GLU A 121 17.13 0.70 -25.06
N GLU A 122 15.79 0.72 -25.11
CA GLU A 122 14.95 0.12 -24.08
C GLU A 122 15.05 -1.42 -24.07
N ASN A 123 15.19 -2.06 -25.24
CA ASN A 123 15.40 -3.51 -25.28
C ASN A 123 16.71 -3.93 -24.58
N ARG A 124 17.81 -3.18 -24.75
CA ARG A 124 19.06 -3.42 -23.98
C ARG A 124 18.85 -3.19 -22.49
N ASP A 125 18.14 -2.15 -22.09
CA ASP A 125 17.89 -1.88 -20.65
C ASP A 125 17.08 -3.02 -20.00
N ILE A 126 16.10 -3.56 -20.73
CA ILE A 126 15.30 -4.71 -20.31
C ILE A 126 16.20 -5.96 -20.22
N GLU A 127 17.09 -6.19 -21.19
CA GLU A 127 18.04 -7.30 -21.18
C GLU A 127 19.00 -7.23 -19.98
N LEU A 128 19.59 -6.06 -19.70
CA LEU A 128 20.44 -5.84 -18.53
C LEU A 128 19.69 -6.04 -17.20
N ALA A 129 18.43 -5.61 -17.11
CA ALA A 129 17.59 -5.89 -15.96
C ALA A 129 17.23 -7.39 -15.83
N GLN A 130 17.09 -8.12 -16.94
CA GLN A 130 16.92 -9.58 -16.93
C GLN A 130 18.20 -10.31 -16.47
N PHE A 131 19.38 -9.89 -16.91
CA PHE A 131 20.66 -10.44 -16.40
C PHE A 131 20.84 -10.17 -14.90
N LEU A 132 20.44 -8.99 -14.41
CA LEU A 132 20.50 -8.64 -12.99
C LEU A 132 19.54 -9.50 -12.14
N LEU A 133 18.30 -9.70 -12.59
CA LEU A 133 17.35 -10.60 -11.93
C LEU A 133 17.86 -12.06 -11.91
N ALA A 134 18.43 -12.52 -13.03
CA ALA A 134 19.05 -13.82 -13.12
C ALA A 134 20.23 -13.97 -12.13
N ALA A 135 21.11 -12.97 -12.06
CA ALA A 135 22.24 -12.97 -11.13
C ALA A 135 21.76 -13.10 -9.68
N ALA A 136 20.74 -12.35 -9.27
CA ALA A 136 20.17 -12.42 -7.92
C ALA A 136 19.57 -13.80 -7.60
N GLU A 137 18.89 -14.46 -8.54
CA GLU A 137 18.42 -15.83 -8.36
C GLU A 137 19.59 -16.81 -8.22
N ARG A 138 20.63 -16.69 -9.06
CA ARG A 138 21.82 -17.55 -8.99
C ARG A 138 22.59 -17.36 -7.68
N VAL A 139 22.71 -16.14 -7.15
CA VAL A 139 23.26 -15.89 -5.79
C VAL A 139 22.39 -16.54 -4.72
N GLY A 140 21.06 -16.39 -4.81
CA GLY A 140 20.11 -17.06 -3.91
C GLY A 140 20.15 -18.60 -3.96
N CYS A 141 20.76 -19.18 -5.00
CA CYS A 141 21.01 -20.62 -5.15
C CYS A 141 22.49 -21.00 -4.93
N HIS A 142 23.31 -20.10 -4.39
CA HIS A 142 24.76 -20.23 -4.18
C HIS A 142 25.60 -20.56 -5.45
N GLN A 143 25.06 -20.28 -6.65
CA GLN A 143 25.74 -20.49 -7.93
C GLN A 143 26.63 -19.27 -8.28
N TYR A 144 27.57 -18.94 -7.40
CA TYR A 144 28.32 -17.68 -7.42
C TYR A 144 29.09 -17.43 -8.72
N GLU A 145 29.78 -18.43 -9.29
CA GLU A 145 30.52 -18.26 -10.57
C GLU A 145 29.59 -17.78 -11.70
N ARG A 146 28.40 -18.38 -11.77
CA ARG A 146 27.38 -18.10 -12.79
C ARG A 146 26.77 -16.71 -12.56
N ALA A 147 26.52 -16.36 -11.30
CA ALA A 147 26.11 -15.00 -10.93
C ALA A 147 27.18 -13.96 -11.32
N SER A 148 28.45 -14.15 -10.97
CA SER A 148 29.55 -13.23 -11.29
C SER A 148 29.70 -13.00 -12.80
N ARG A 149 29.50 -14.03 -13.63
CA ARG A 149 29.50 -13.90 -15.09
C ARG A 149 28.38 -12.99 -15.61
N LEU A 150 27.19 -13.07 -15.02
CA LEU A 150 26.04 -12.18 -15.33
C LEU A 150 26.27 -10.75 -14.80
N LEU A 151 26.84 -10.62 -13.61
CA LEU A 151 27.19 -9.33 -12.99
C LEU A 151 28.25 -8.56 -13.78
N LEU A 152 29.27 -9.25 -14.31
CA LEU A 152 30.26 -8.66 -15.20
C LEU A 152 29.62 -8.04 -16.44
N HIS A 153 28.62 -8.71 -17.05
CA HIS A 153 27.86 -8.12 -18.16
C HIS A 153 27.06 -6.89 -17.72
N CYS A 154 26.42 -6.93 -16.55
CA CYS A 154 25.68 -5.77 -15.99
C CYS A 154 26.63 -4.57 -15.76
N LEU A 155 27.77 -4.78 -15.10
CA LEU A 155 28.74 -3.74 -14.76
C LEU A 155 29.48 -3.17 -15.97
N TYR A 156 29.67 -3.96 -17.03
CA TYR A 156 30.32 -3.48 -18.26
C TYR A 156 29.40 -2.61 -19.14
N ASN A 157 28.08 -2.85 -19.07
CA ASN A 157 27.07 -2.21 -19.93
C ASN A 157 26.16 -1.22 -19.20
N SER A 158 26.48 -0.85 -17.95
CA SER A 158 25.76 0.17 -17.18
C SER A 158 26.73 1.12 -16.48
N SER A 159 26.28 2.36 -16.20
CA SER A 159 27.12 3.40 -15.63
C SER A 159 26.43 4.22 -14.54
N PRO A 160 27.12 4.57 -13.43
CA PRO A 160 26.57 5.42 -12.36
C PRO A 160 26.34 6.89 -12.80
N SER A 161 26.80 7.26 -14.00
CA SER A 161 26.60 8.59 -14.59
C SER A 161 25.61 8.60 -15.76
N ALA A 162 25.04 7.45 -16.15
CA ALA A 162 24.06 7.35 -17.21
C ALA A 162 22.62 7.59 -16.70
N LYS A 163 21.60 7.16 -17.45
CA LYS A 163 20.16 7.23 -17.14
C LYS A 163 19.74 6.36 -15.95
N ALA A 164 18.57 6.63 -15.37
CA ALA A 164 18.12 6.04 -14.10
C ALA A 164 18.23 4.50 -14.05
N VAL A 165 17.82 3.80 -15.12
CA VAL A 165 17.85 2.34 -15.16
C VAL A 165 19.28 1.76 -15.12
N GLU A 166 20.23 2.37 -15.82
CA GLU A 166 21.63 1.96 -15.76
C GLU A 166 22.23 2.22 -14.38
N ARG A 167 21.95 3.37 -13.75
CA ARG A 167 22.45 3.67 -12.40
C ARG A 167 21.95 2.64 -11.37
N VAL A 168 20.68 2.28 -11.46
CA VAL A 168 20.09 1.23 -10.61
C VAL A 168 20.76 -0.12 -10.87
N ILE A 169 20.89 -0.55 -12.13
CA ILE A 169 21.51 -1.84 -12.47
C ILE A 169 22.96 -1.91 -11.99
N PHE A 170 23.72 -0.83 -12.18
CA PHE A 170 25.10 -0.70 -11.72
C PHE A 170 25.21 -0.90 -10.19
N HIS A 171 24.46 -0.13 -9.40
CA HIS A 171 24.55 -0.21 -7.93
C HIS A 171 24.03 -1.52 -7.34
N PHE A 172 22.97 -2.11 -7.92
CA PHE A 172 22.52 -3.44 -7.51
C PHE A 172 23.51 -4.55 -7.91
N ALA A 173 24.17 -4.44 -9.06
CA ALA A 173 25.22 -5.38 -9.47
C ALA A 173 26.47 -5.29 -8.58
N GLN A 174 26.88 -4.08 -8.16
CA GLN A 174 27.94 -3.89 -7.17
C GLN A 174 27.60 -4.56 -5.83
N ALA A 175 26.39 -4.34 -5.31
CA ALA A 175 25.95 -4.93 -4.04
C ALA A 175 25.78 -6.46 -4.10
N LEU A 176 25.45 -7.03 -5.27
CA LEU A 176 25.49 -8.48 -5.50
C LEU A 176 26.93 -9.02 -5.54
N GLY A 177 27.87 -8.28 -6.13
CA GLY A 177 29.29 -8.63 -6.13
C GLY A 177 29.86 -8.71 -4.70
N GLU A 178 29.65 -7.66 -3.90
CA GLU A 178 30.03 -7.65 -2.48
C GLU A 178 29.37 -8.80 -1.69
N ARG A 179 28.11 -9.14 -2.00
CA ARG A 179 27.45 -10.31 -1.39
C ARG A 179 28.18 -11.61 -1.70
N ILE A 180 28.55 -11.83 -2.96
CA ILE A 180 29.29 -13.02 -3.39
C ILE A 180 30.65 -13.09 -2.69
N GLU A 181 31.39 -11.98 -2.64
CA GLU A 181 32.71 -11.93 -1.99
C GLU A 181 32.62 -12.23 -0.48
N LYS A 182 31.57 -11.76 0.20
CA LYS A 182 31.28 -12.09 1.60
C LYS A 182 30.87 -13.55 1.78
N GLU A 183 29.92 -14.05 1.02
CA GLU A 183 29.41 -15.43 1.14
C GLU A 183 30.41 -16.50 0.65
N ALA A 184 31.41 -16.11 -0.15
CA ALA A 184 32.56 -16.94 -0.53
C ALA A 184 33.74 -16.86 0.46
N GLY A 185 33.66 -16.02 1.51
CA GLY A 185 34.73 -15.84 2.50
C GLY A 185 35.95 -15.08 1.99
N MET A 186 35.81 -14.31 0.91
CA MET A 186 36.90 -13.55 0.26
C MET A 186 37.09 -12.14 0.86
N CYS A 187 36.07 -11.58 1.51
CA CYS A 187 36.22 -10.32 2.25
C CYS A 187 36.89 -10.54 3.62
N VAL A 188 37.85 -9.68 3.96
CA VAL A 188 38.21 -9.43 5.36
C VAL A 188 37.08 -8.63 6.00
N LEU A 189 36.74 -8.96 7.25
CA LEU A 189 35.77 -8.19 8.04
C LEU A 189 36.35 -6.83 8.46
N GLU A 190 36.21 -5.83 7.59
CA GLU A 190 36.12 -4.45 8.07
C GLU A 190 34.85 -4.35 8.94
N GLU A 191 34.93 -3.69 10.10
CA GLU A 191 33.77 -3.53 10.98
C GLU A 191 32.71 -2.68 10.29
N TYR A 192 31.64 -3.31 9.80
CA TYR A 192 30.57 -2.64 9.07
C TYR A 192 29.88 -1.62 9.99
N ASP A 193 30.15 -0.33 9.76
CA ASP A 193 29.68 0.73 10.64
C ASP A 193 28.15 0.82 10.65
N LYS A 194 27.59 0.96 11.83
CA LYS A 194 26.18 0.73 12.09
C LYS A 194 25.41 2.02 11.82
N ASN A 195 24.70 2.00 10.68
CA ASN A 195 23.78 3.03 10.19
C ASN A 195 24.43 4.18 9.38
N ILE A 196 25.39 3.86 8.51
CA ILE A 196 25.98 4.82 7.54
C ILE A 196 24.89 5.61 6.78
N GLU A 197 23.80 4.98 6.34
CA GLU A 197 22.64 5.65 5.71
C GLU A 197 22.13 6.84 6.55
N ASN A 198 21.91 6.63 7.86
CA ASN A 198 21.42 7.66 8.77
C ASN A 198 22.49 8.73 9.06
N GLU A 199 23.76 8.34 9.15
CA GLU A 199 24.85 9.28 9.37
C GLU A 199 25.01 10.24 8.17
N LEU A 200 24.93 9.72 6.95
CA LEU A 200 24.92 10.51 5.71
C LEU A 200 23.70 11.45 5.65
N ILE A 201 22.51 10.98 6.06
CA ILE A 201 21.29 11.82 6.15
C ILE A 201 21.46 12.97 7.16
N GLN A 202 22.14 12.73 8.29
CA GLN A 202 22.39 13.77 9.31
C GLN A 202 23.47 14.77 8.88
N LYS A 203 24.56 14.28 8.26
CA LYS A 203 25.66 15.09 7.72
C LYS A 203 25.31 15.82 6.41
N LEU A 204 24.13 15.56 5.83
CA LEU A 204 23.67 16.16 4.58
C LEU A 204 23.70 17.70 4.65
N ASP A 205 24.33 18.32 3.64
CA ASP A 205 24.39 19.78 3.53
C ASP A 205 22.98 20.40 3.54
N THR A 206 22.87 21.55 4.20
CA THR A 206 21.59 22.22 4.39
C THR A 206 21.04 22.78 3.08
N ASN A 207 21.87 23.23 2.14
CA ASN A 207 21.42 23.71 0.84
C ASN A 207 20.96 22.55 -0.05
N ILE A 208 21.70 21.42 -0.05
CA ILE A 208 21.29 20.18 -0.73
C ILE A 208 19.96 19.67 -0.17
N ALA A 209 19.83 19.60 1.17
CA ALA A 209 18.58 19.19 1.82
C ALA A 209 17.39 20.11 1.46
N ILE A 210 17.61 21.43 1.40
CA ILE A 210 16.60 22.41 0.97
C ILE A 210 16.23 22.22 -0.52
N LYS A 211 17.21 22.07 -1.42
CA LYS A 211 16.97 21.79 -2.85
C LYS A 211 16.13 20.53 -3.03
N CYS A 212 16.49 19.44 -2.35
CA CYS A 212 15.76 18.19 -2.41
C CYS A 212 14.32 18.35 -1.88
N HIS A 213 14.14 19.06 -0.76
CA HIS A 213 12.81 19.38 -0.21
C HIS A 213 11.97 20.26 -1.14
N GLN A 214 12.58 21.15 -1.93
CA GLN A 214 11.91 22.02 -2.90
C GLN A 214 11.58 21.33 -4.23
N LYS A 215 12.30 20.26 -4.62
CA LYS A 215 12.16 19.60 -5.93
C LYS A 215 11.46 18.23 -5.84
N ILE A 216 11.56 17.51 -4.72
CA ILE A 216 10.97 16.18 -4.51
C ILE A 216 9.71 16.30 -3.62
N PRO A 217 8.53 15.86 -4.09
CA PRO A 217 7.25 16.19 -3.45
C PRO A 217 6.98 15.47 -2.12
N PHE A 218 7.52 14.26 -1.92
CA PHE A 218 7.07 13.34 -0.87
C PHE A 218 7.12 13.95 0.54
N ASN A 219 8.25 14.57 0.91
CA ASN A 219 8.44 15.13 2.25
C ASN A 219 7.51 16.31 2.53
N GLN A 220 7.29 17.22 1.57
CA GLN A 220 6.33 18.31 1.76
C GLN A 220 4.88 17.80 1.86
N VAL A 221 4.48 16.91 0.94
CA VAL A 221 3.13 16.31 0.93
C VAL A 221 2.82 15.66 2.29
N MET A 222 3.74 14.84 2.81
CA MET A 222 3.55 14.21 4.11
C MET A 222 3.61 15.20 5.28
N GLN A 223 4.55 16.16 5.26
CA GLN A 223 4.71 17.17 6.31
C GLN A 223 3.46 18.03 6.48
N PHE A 224 2.91 18.60 5.39
CA PHE A 224 1.70 19.44 5.49
C PHE A 224 0.46 18.63 5.89
N THR A 225 0.34 17.39 5.42
CA THR A 225 -0.75 16.48 5.83
C THR A 225 -0.64 16.11 7.31
N ALA A 226 0.57 15.84 7.80
CA ALA A 226 0.86 15.54 9.21
C ALA A 226 0.57 16.75 10.11
N VAL A 227 1.06 17.94 9.75
CA VAL A 227 0.82 19.19 10.48
C VAL A 227 -0.68 19.49 10.52
N GLN A 228 -1.41 19.35 9.40
CA GLN A 228 -2.86 19.55 9.38
C GLN A 228 -3.59 18.58 10.31
N ALA A 229 -3.27 17.28 10.27
CA ALA A 229 -3.85 16.29 11.17
C ALA A 229 -3.53 16.60 12.65
N ILE A 230 -2.33 17.08 12.95
CA ILE A 230 -1.94 17.51 14.29
C ILE A 230 -2.78 18.71 14.75
N VAL A 231 -2.88 19.77 13.94
CA VAL A 231 -3.69 20.98 14.25
C VAL A 231 -5.13 20.61 14.59
N GLU A 232 -5.75 19.72 13.80
CA GLU A 232 -7.11 19.22 14.04
C GLU A 232 -7.26 18.50 15.38
N HIS A 233 -6.28 17.68 15.79
CA HIS A 233 -6.35 16.91 17.03
C HIS A 233 -5.97 17.72 18.30
N VAL A 234 -5.24 18.84 18.16
CA VAL A 234 -4.92 19.75 19.28
C VAL A 234 -5.85 20.98 19.34
N ALA A 235 -6.87 21.06 18.49
CA ALA A 235 -7.74 22.24 18.33
C ALA A 235 -8.53 22.65 19.59
N SER A 236 -8.80 21.72 20.52
CA SER A 236 -9.50 22.00 21.77
C SER A 236 -8.60 22.39 22.94
N TYR A 237 -7.27 22.28 22.79
CA TYR A 237 -6.30 22.38 23.89
C TYR A 237 -5.46 23.66 23.80
N THR A 238 -4.96 24.13 24.96
CA THR A 238 -4.21 25.40 25.08
C THR A 238 -2.79 25.24 25.60
N LYS A 239 -2.51 24.23 26.44
CA LYS A 239 -1.15 23.69 26.65
C LYS A 239 -0.96 22.49 25.72
N ILE A 240 0.11 22.50 24.92
CA ILE A 240 0.36 21.48 23.89
C ILE A 240 1.84 21.08 23.93
N HIS A 241 2.10 19.79 24.07
CA HIS A 241 3.43 19.20 24.11
C HIS A 241 3.64 18.24 22.93
N PHE A 242 4.51 18.63 22.00
CA PHE A 242 4.97 17.76 20.93
C PHE A 242 6.26 17.05 21.30
N ILE A 243 6.27 15.73 21.11
CA ILE A 243 7.46 14.90 21.22
C ILE A 243 7.90 14.55 19.79
N ASP A 244 9.01 15.11 19.36
CA ASP A 244 9.64 14.81 18.06
C ASP A 244 10.79 13.83 18.26
N LEU A 245 10.67 12.66 17.66
CA LEU A 245 11.62 11.56 17.78
C LEU A 245 12.83 11.68 16.82
N ASP A 246 12.73 12.54 15.79
CA ASP A 246 13.88 12.94 14.96
C ASP A 246 13.60 14.31 14.31
N ILE A 247 13.91 15.38 15.07
CA ILE A 247 13.57 16.75 14.67
C ILE A 247 14.33 17.25 13.43
N ARG A 248 15.51 16.69 13.17
CA ARG A 248 16.45 17.12 12.11
C ARG A 248 16.66 18.63 12.10
N ARG A 249 16.06 19.35 11.13
CA ARG A 249 16.16 20.82 10.99
C ARG A 249 14.90 21.58 11.46
N GLY A 250 13.86 20.90 11.94
CA GLY A 250 12.66 21.47 12.58
C GLY A 250 11.66 22.19 11.68
N ILE A 251 11.75 22.04 10.35
CA ILE A 251 10.95 22.80 9.36
C ILE A 251 9.44 22.52 9.48
N GLN A 252 9.07 21.30 9.87
CA GLN A 252 7.70 20.89 10.17
C GLN A 252 7.04 21.77 11.25
N TRP A 253 7.82 22.31 12.20
CA TRP A 253 7.28 23.03 13.35
C TRP A 253 7.04 24.52 13.10
N THR A 254 7.71 25.16 12.13
CA THR A 254 7.39 26.55 11.78
C THR A 254 5.98 26.65 11.17
N CYS A 255 5.63 25.70 10.29
CA CYS A 255 4.30 25.59 9.68
C CYS A 255 3.21 25.38 10.77
N LEU A 256 3.50 24.52 11.75
CA LEU A 256 2.59 24.28 12.87
C LEU A 256 2.45 25.49 13.79
N MET A 257 3.54 26.18 14.11
CA MET A 257 3.51 27.40 14.94
C MET A 257 2.67 28.50 14.30
N GLN A 258 2.71 28.65 12.97
CA GLN A 258 1.85 29.59 12.25
C GLN A 258 0.36 29.22 12.38
N ALA A 259 0.02 27.95 12.10
CA ALA A 259 -1.36 27.46 12.21
C ALA A 259 -1.90 27.49 13.66
N LEU A 260 -1.03 27.41 14.67
CA LEU A 260 -1.39 27.57 16.08
C LEU A 260 -1.50 29.03 16.53
N ALA A 261 -0.74 29.94 15.93
CA ALA A 261 -0.81 31.38 16.22
C ALA A 261 -2.02 32.09 15.58
N GLU A 262 -2.55 31.56 14.46
CA GLU A 262 -3.79 32.04 13.83
C GLU A 262 -5.09 31.56 14.54
N ARG A 263 -5.01 31.02 15.78
CA ARG A 263 -6.17 30.51 16.54
C ARG A 263 -6.83 31.57 17.44
N ASP A 264 -7.92 32.16 16.94
CA ASP A 264 -8.80 33.04 17.73
C ASP A 264 -9.47 32.28 18.91
N GLU A 265 -10.00 31.08 18.65
CA GLU A 265 -10.59 30.22 19.68
C GLU A 265 -9.53 29.31 20.32
N ARG A 266 -9.54 29.24 21.66
CA ARG A 266 -8.57 28.48 22.47
C ARG A 266 -7.12 28.84 22.09
N PRO A 267 -6.66 30.09 22.32
CA PRO A 267 -5.28 30.48 22.03
C PRO A 267 -4.28 29.66 22.86
N VAL A 268 -3.08 29.45 22.31
CA VAL A 268 -2.04 28.63 22.94
C VAL A 268 -1.41 29.38 24.13
N VAL A 269 -1.53 28.77 25.30
CA VAL A 269 -0.94 29.22 26.58
C VAL A 269 0.49 28.72 26.73
N LEU A 270 0.80 27.52 26.21
CA LEU A 270 2.15 27.00 26.10
C LEU A 270 2.26 26.00 24.94
N LEU A 271 3.23 26.23 24.05
CA LEU A 271 3.74 25.24 23.11
C LEU A 271 5.07 24.70 23.62
N LYS A 272 5.12 23.41 23.94
CA LYS A 272 6.34 22.70 24.35
C LYS A 272 6.75 21.74 23.24
N ILE A 273 8.01 21.76 22.83
CA ILE A 273 8.58 20.75 21.93
C ILE A 273 9.73 20.06 22.65
N THR A 274 9.63 18.75 22.83
CA THR A 274 10.73 17.89 23.27
C THR A 274 11.30 17.17 22.06
N ALA A 275 12.54 17.48 21.70
CA ALA A 275 13.29 16.78 20.66
C ALA A 275 14.18 15.69 21.27
N ILE A 276 14.12 14.47 20.72
CA ILE A 276 15.07 13.41 21.05
C ILE A 276 16.26 13.47 20.09
N GLY A 277 17.47 13.22 20.60
CA GLY A 277 18.69 13.11 19.80
C GLY A 277 19.62 12.01 20.31
N ILE A 278 20.12 11.18 19.39
CA ILE A 278 21.22 10.23 19.65
C ILE A 278 22.56 10.89 19.30
N THR A 279 22.56 11.59 18.16
CA THR A 279 23.67 12.30 17.54
C THR A 279 23.20 13.73 17.18
N GLY A 280 24.06 14.55 16.56
CA GLY A 280 23.67 15.88 16.06
C GLY A 280 23.30 16.89 17.16
N LYS A 281 24.01 16.87 18.29
CA LYS A 281 23.68 17.70 19.46
C LYS A 281 23.67 19.20 19.13
N THR A 282 24.69 19.69 18.43
CA THR A 282 24.82 21.11 18.06
C THR A 282 23.66 21.54 17.17
N GLU A 283 23.30 20.69 16.22
CA GLU A 283 22.24 20.88 15.23
C GLU A 283 20.85 20.90 15.86
N ILE A 284 20.62 20.07 16.89
CA ILE A 284 19.38 20.07 17.69
C ILE A 284 19.33 21.32 18.59
N GLU A 285 20.43 21.73 19.22
CA GLU A 285 20.51 22.98 19.97
C GLU A 285 20.24 24.21 19.08
N GLU A 286 20.84 24.26 17.89
CA GLU A 286 20.59 25.32 16.89
C GLU A 286 19.15 25.30 16.38
N THR A 287 18.56 24.12 16.18
CA THR A 287 17.16 23.98 15.81
C THR A 287 16.24 24.52 16.90
N GLY A 288 16.53 24.25 18.17
CA GLY A 288 15.84 24.87 19.31
C GLY A 288 15.94 26.39 19.34
N LYS A 289 17.15 26.93 19.17
CA LYS A 289 17.41 28.38 19.12
C LYS A 289 16.64 29.05 17.97
N ARG A 290 16.61 28.43 16.78
CA ARG A 290 15.85 28.91 15.60
C ARG A 290 14.34 28.85 15.82
N LEU A 291 13.81 27.75 16.36
CA LEU A 291 12.38 27.60 16.67
C LEU A 291 11.90 28.58 17.75
N ALA A 292 12.70 28.81 18.81
CA ALA A 292 12.37 29.79 19.85
C ALA A 292 12.33 31.23 19.30
N SER A 293 13.26 31.59 18.42
CA SER A 293 13.25 32.87 17.72
C SER A 293 12.01 33.04 16.83
N PHE A 294 11.62 31.97 16.11
CA PHE A 294 10.43 31.97 15.26
C PHE A 294 9.13 32.07 16.07
N ALA A 295 8.96 31.27 17.12
CA ALA A 295 7.80 31.35 18.01
C ALA A 295 7.65 32.76 18.64
N LYS A 296 8.77 33.36 19.08
CA LYS A 296 8.79 34.75 19.57
C LYS A 296 8.32 35.76 18.51
N SER A 297 8.66 35.56 17.23
CA SER A 297 8.19 36.43 16.14
C SER A 297 6.67 36.34 15.89
N LEU A 298 6.02 35.26 16.32
CA LEU A 298 4.58 35.05 16.28
C LEU A 298 3.87 35.41 17.61
N ASN A 299 4.61 35.91 18.61
CA ASN A 299 4.16 36.09 20.00
C ASN A 299 3.64 34.79 20.67
N LEU A 300 4.06 33.63 20.19
CA LEU A 300 3.60 32.32 20.66
C LEU A 300 4.39 31.88 21.90
N PRO A 301 3.74 31.62 23.06
CA PRO A 301 4.42 31.14 24.26
C PRO A 301 5.06 29.76 24.01
N PHE A 302 6.38 29.65 24.18
CA PHE A 302 7.14 28.51 23.69
C PHE A 302 8.23 28.02 24.65
N SER A 303 8.38 26.70 24.74
CA SER A 303 9.46 26.00 25.43
C SER A 303 10.06 24.92 24.53
N PHE A 304 11.39 24.79 24.54
CA PHE A 304 12.11 23.76 23.80
C PHE A 304 12.98 22.93 24.73
N LYS A 305 12.72 21.63 24.76
CA LYS A 305 13.49 20.64 25.52
C LYS A 305 14.24 19.72 24.58
N GLN A 306 15.41 19.28 25.04
CA GLN A 306 16.28 18.36 24.33
C GLN A 306 16.57 17.15 25.21
N VAL A 307 16.36 15.95 24.68
CA VAL A 307 16.62 14.68 25.34
C VAL A 307 17.72 13.97 24.57
N PHE A 308 18.94 14.07 25.10
CA PHE A 308 20.08 13.35 24.56
C PHE A 308 20.26 12.01 25.27
N VAL A 309 20.28 10.94 24.48
CA VAL A 309 20.56 9.57 24.91
C VAL A 309 21.67 9.00 24.04
N ARG A 310 22.44 8.03 24.54
CA ARG A 310 23.36 7.26 23.69
C ARG A 310 22.62 6.24 22.84
N ASP A 311 21.43 5.84 23.30
CA ASP A 311 20.62 4.83 22.64
C ASP A 311 19.13 4.96 22.99
N MET A 312 18.25 4.52 22.10
CA MET A 312 16.79 4.56 22.30
C MET A 312 16.32 3.69 23.50
N VAL A 313 17.10 2.69 23.92
CA VAL A 313 16.81 1.91 25.14
C VAL A 313 17.01 2.72 26.43
N GLU A 314 17.79 3.81 26.41
CA GLU A 314 18.03 4.65 27.59
C GLU A 314 16.88 5.63 27.89
N ILE A 315 15.90 5.77 26.99
CA ILE A 315 14.77 6.71 27.13
C ILE A 315 13.85 6.25 28.27
N ARG A 316 13.39 7.21 29.10
CA ARG A 316 12.51 7.01 30.26
C ARG A 316 11.46 8.11 30.34
N GLU A 317 10.32 7.86 31.00
CA GLU A 317 9.20 8.81 31.13
C GLU A 317 9.65 10.17 31.72
N GLN A 318 10.53 10.13 32.72
CA GLN A 318 11.11 11.32 33.35
C GLN A 318 11.83 12.26 32.38
N HIS A 319 12.30 11.78 31.21
CA HIS A 319 12.98 12.63 30.23
C HIS A 319 12.03 13.62 29.54
N PHE A 320 10.71 13.37 29.57
CA PHE A 320 9.72 14.22 28.93
C PHE A 320 9.14 15.29 29.86
N GLU A 321 9.17 15.07 31.19
CA GLU A 321 8.56 15.98 32.20
C GLU A 321 7.13 16.42 31.81
N ILE A 322 6.24 15.45 31.55
CA ILE A 322 4.87 15.76 31.11
C ILE A 322 4.06 16.31 32.29
N GLU A 323 3.36 17.43 32.06
CA GLU A 323 2.43 18.04 33.03
C GLU A 323 1.01 17.45 32.89
N ASP A 324 0.26 17.34 33.99
CA ASP A 324 -1.09 16.71 33.97
C ASP A 324 -2.14 17.48 33.12
N ASP A 325 -1.88 18.75 32.76
CA ASP A 325 -2.79 19.62 32.00
C ASP A 325 -2.29 20.00 30.59
N GLU A 326 -1.18 19.41 30.11
CA GLU A 326 -0.74 19.55 28.71
C GLU A 326 -1.16 18.37 27.82
N VAL A 327 -1.64 18.63 26.61
CA VAL A 327 -1.96 17.54 25.67
C VAL A 327 -0.69 17.07 24.95
N VAL A 328 -0.42 15.77 25.00
CA VAL A 328 0.74 15.16 24.33
C VAL A 328 0.38 14.72 22.91
N ALA A 329 1.25 15.03 21.96
CA ALA A 329 1.23 14.47 20.61
C ALA A 329 2.65 14.09 20.15
N VAL A 330 2.76 13.02 19.37
CA VAL A 330 4.06 12.39 19.02
C VAL A 330 4.28 12.45 17.50
N TYR A 331 5.51 12.70 17.07
CA TYR A 331 5.93 12.70 15.67
C TYR A 331 7.13 11.78 15.46
N ALA A 332 6.96 10.78 14.58
CA ALA A 332 7.92 9.70 14.34
C ALA A 332 8.29 9.63 12.84
N PRO A 333 9.26 10.42 12.35
CA PRO A 333 9.54 10.53 10.92
C PRO A 333 10.72 9.63 10.48
N TYR A 334 10.44 8.41 10.04
CA TYR A 334 11.41 7.37 9.62
C TYR A 334 12.32 6.82 10.73
N ILE A 335 12.01 7.09 12.00
CA ILE A 335 12.80 6.63 13.14
C ILE A 335 12.51 5.16 13.50
N LEU A 336 11.29 4.66 13.26
CA LEU A 336 10.87 3.35 13.77
C LEU A 336 11.49 2.20 12.96
N ARG A 337 11.65 2.34 11.63
CA ARG A 337 12.44 1.41 10.80
C ARG A 337 13.84 1.11 11.35
N THR A 338 14.48 2.09 12.00
CA THR A 338 15.84 1.94 12.54
C THR A 338 15.94 0.99 13.73
N MET A 339 14.80 0.69 14.38
CA MET A 339 14.72 -0.21 15.53
C MET A 339 14.06 -1.56 15.19
N VAL A 340 13.74 -1.84 13.92
CA VAL A 340 13.18 -3.15 13.51
C VAL A 340 14.18 -4.30 13.73
N SER A 341 15.49 -4.03 13.64
CA SER A 341 16.55 -4.97 14.06
C SER A 341 16.82 -4.99 15.57
N ARG A 342 16.08 -4.22 16.36
CA ARG A 342 16.37 -3.89 17.76
C ARG A 342 15.08 -3.88 18.60
N PRO A 343 14.38 -5.02 18.74
CA PRO A 343 13.04 -5.07 19.32
C PRO A 343 12.94 -4.38 20.68
N ASP A 344 13.88 -4.62 21.59
CA ASP A 344 13.91 -4.01 22.93
C ASP A 344 13.81 -2.47 22.91
N CYS A 345 14.42 -1.82 21.92
CA CYS A 345 14.40 -0.37 21.76
C CYS A 345 13.03 0.13 21.29
N LEU A 346 12.45 -0.58 20.31
CA LEU A 346 11.15 -0.27 19.74
C LEU A 346 10.01 -0.57 20.75
N GLU A 347 10.14 -1.65 21.52
CA GLU A 347 9.18 -2.05 22.55
C GLU A 347 9.25 -1.15 23.80
N ASN A 348 10.45 -0.72 24.22
CA ASN A 348 10.61 0.32 25.25
C ASN A 348 9.93 1.62 24.83
N LEU A 349 10.29 2.14 23.65
CA LEU A 349 9.73 3.39 23.11
C LEU A 349 8.19 3.34 23.01
N MET A 350 7.61 2.24 22.52
CA MET A 350 6.16 2.10 22.43
C MET A 350 5.48 1.91 23.78
N GLY A 351 6.14 1.30 24.76
CA GLY A 351 5.68 1.26 26.16
C GLY A 351 5.53 2.67 26.73
N LEU A 352 6.55 3.51 26.55
CA LEU A 352 6.56 4.91 26.96
C LEU A 352 5.44 5.71 26.25
N ILE A 353 5.36 5.63 24.92
CA ILE A 353 4.34 6.32 24.12
C ILE A 353 2.92 5.92 24.55
N ARG A 354 2.69 4.63 24.84
CA ARG A 354 1.40 4.14 25.34
C ARG A 354 1.04 4.78 26.69
N ASN A 355 2.01 4.91 27.60
CA ASN A 355 1.80 5.48 28.94
C ASN A 355 1.52 6.99 28.91
N MET A 356 2.14 7.71 27.97
CA MET A 356 1.87 9.14 27.67
C MET A 356 0.45 9.40 27.16
N LYS A 357 -0.25 8.38 26.64
CA LYS A 357 -1.62 8.44 26.09
C LYS A 357 -1.83 9.60 25.09
N PRO A 358 -0.99 9.77 24.06
CA PRO A 358 -1.05 10.92 23.17
C PRO A 358 -2.39 10.99 22.40
N VAL A 359 -2.89 12.22 22.22
CA VAL A 359 -4.12 12.50 21.46
C VAL A 359 -3.94 12.15 19.98
N VAL A 360 -2.72 12.32 19.47
CA VAL A 360 -2.29 11.84 18.16
C VAL A 360 -0.80 11.48 18.17
N MET A 361 -0.45 10.34 17.59
CA MET A 361 0.88 9.95 17.16
C MET A 361 0.88 9.88 15.63
N ILE A 362 1.74 10.65 14.98
CA ILE A 362 1.95 10.62 13.54
C ILE A 362 3.22 9.83 13.23
N VAL A 363 3.12 8.90 12.29
CA VAL A 363 4.22 8.04 11.83
C VAL A 363 4.38 8.21 10.32
N LEU A 364 5.60 8.56 9.88
CA LEU A 364 6.01 8.52 8.47
C LEU A 364 7.01 7.37 8.34
N GLU A 365 6.71 6.39 7.47
CA GLU A 365 7.60 5.25 7.24
C GLU A 365 7.75 4.92 5.75
N VAL A 366 8.76 4.12 5.42
CA VAL A 366 9.01 3.65 4.05
C VAL A 366 8.12 2.44 3.73
N GLU A 367 7.27 2.55 2.70
CA GLU A 367 6.37 1.46 2.29
C GLU A 367 7.10 0.49 1.35
N ALA A 368 7.91 -0.39 1.93
CA ALA A 368 8.56 -1.48 1.23
C ALA A 368 8.73 -2.70 2.14
N ASN A 369 8.94 -3.89 1.57
CA ASN A 369 9.24 -5.10 2.34
C ASN A 369 10.72 -5.48 2.19
N HIS A 370 11.59 -4.69 2.81
CA HIS A 370 13.03 -4.95 2.82
C HIS A 370 13.45 -5.87 3.98
N ASN A 371 12.49 -6.47 4.71
CA ASN A 371 12.77 -7.40 5.81
C ASN A 371 12.45 -8.88 5.49
N SER A 372 12.18 -9.25 4.23
CA SER A 372 11.97 -10.66 3.87
C SER A 372 13.21 -11.52 4.17
N SER A 373 12.99 -12.69 4.77
CA SER A 373 14.02 -13.72 5.02
C SER A 373 14.51 -14.36 3.72
N CYS A 374 13.62 -14.54 2.73
CA CYS A 374 14.03 -14.96 1.40
C CYS A 374 14.80 -13.82 0.69
N PHE A 375 16.08 -14.05 0.42
CA PHE A 375 16.96 -13.10 -0.25
C PHE A 375 16.39 -12.60 -1.58
N VAL A 376 15.97 -13.50 -2.48
CA VAL A 376 15.45 -13.13 -3.82
C VAL A 376 14.18 -12.26 -3.71
N ASN A 377 13.29 -12.57 -2.77
CA ASN A 377 12.09 -11.74 -2.53
C ASN A 377 12.47 -10.32 -2.07
N ARG A 378 13.44 -10.22 -1.14
CA ARG A 378 13.95 -8.95 -0.63
C ARG A 378 14.66 -8.14 -1.73
N PHE A 379 15.46 -8.80 -2.56
CA PHE A 379 16.14 -8.21 -3.71
C PHE A 379 15.13 -7.63 -4.71
N VAL A 380 14.11 -8.40 -5.09
CA VAL A 380 13.07 -7.97 -6.04
C VAL A 380 12.27 -6.79 -5.50
N GLU A 381 11.77 -6.85 -4.26
CA GLU A 381 11.04 -5.73 -3.64
C GLU A 381 11.90 -4.46 -3.55
N ALA A 382 13.19 -4.60 -3.24
CA ALA A 382 14.15 -3.48 -3.25
C ALA A 382 14.39 -2.93 -4.65
N LEU A 383 14.60 -3.77 -5.66
CA LEU A 383 14.84 -3.33 -7.04
C LEU A 383 13.69 -2.46 -7.55
N PHE A 384 12.44 -2.92 -7.40
CA PHE A 384 11.25 -2.12 -7.76
C PHE A 384 11.14 -0.82 -6.98
N PHE A 385 11.45 -0.82 -5.68
CA PHE A 385 11.42 0.38 -4.84
C PHE A 385 12.46 1.41 -5.30
N TYR A 386 13.72 1.01 -5.45
CA TYR A 386 14.80 1.91 -5.83
C TYR A 386 14.72 2.36 -7.30
N SER A 387 14.21 1.52 -8.23
CA SER A 387 13.91 1.98 -9.60
C SER A 387 12.95 3.17 -9.62
N ALA A 388 11.86 3.12 -8.85
CA ALA A 388 10.93 4.24 -8.74
C ALA A 388 11.56 5.47 -8.06
N PHE A 389 12.50 5.28 -7.14
CA PHE A 389 13.21 6.36 -6.47
C PHE A 389 14.24 7.06 -7.37
N PHE A 390 15.03 6.29 -8.15
CA PHE A 390 15.95 6.83 -9.16
C PHE A 390 15.19 7.52 -10.31
N ASP A 391 14.03 6.98 -10.71
CA ASP A 391 13.11 7.67 -11.64
C ASP A 391 12.61 9.01 -11.09
N CYS A 392 12.26 9.07 -9.80
CA CYS A 392 11.87 10.32 -9.15
C CYS A 392 13.01 11.34 -9.12
N ILE A 393 14.22 10.89 -8.80
CA ILE A 393 15.41 11.74 -8.76
C ILE A 393 15.78 12.26 -10.15
N GLU A 394 15.75 11.42 -11.18
CA GLU A 394 16.02 11.83 -12.57
C GLU A 394 14.97 12.84 -13.07
N ALA A 395 13.71 12.70 -12.68
CA ALA A 395 12.65 13.63 -13.07
C ALA A 395 12.67 14.97 -12.31
N CYS A 396 13.04 14.96 -11.02
CA CYS A 396 12.99 16.13 -10.12
C CYS A 396 14.34 16.89 -10.02
N LEU A 397 15.48 16.20 -10.09
CA LEU A 397 16.81 16.75 -9.85
C LEU A 397 17.70 16.77 -11.11
N LYS A 398 17.12 16.65 -12.32
CA LYS A 398 17.85 16.65 -13.62
C LYS A 398 18.87 17.80 -13.77
N GLU A 399 18.53 18.97 -13.25
CA GLU A 399 19.34 20.20 -13.33
C GLU A 399 20.26 20.38 -12.11
N GLU A 400 20.03 19.63 -11.03
CA GLU A 400 20.67 19.78 -9.71
C GLU A 400 21.69 18.65 -9.49
N ASN A 401 22.64 18.48 -10.41
CA ASN A 401 23.48 17.28 -10.49
C ASN A 401 24.23 16.95 -9.19
N GLU A 402 24.72 17.95 -8.46
CA GLU A 402 25.31 17.78 -7.12
C GLU A 402 24.32 17.14 -6.14
N SER A 403 23.13 17.72 -6.01
CA SER A 403 22.09 17.22 -5.11
C SER A 403 21.55 15.86 -5.52
N ARG A 404 21.49 15.56 -6.83
CA ARG A 404 21.25 14.21 -7.35
C ARG A 404 22.29 13.23 -6.81
N MET A 405 23.57 13.48 -7.07
CA MET A 405 24.65 12.56 -6.69
C MET A 405 24.69 12.31 -5.18
N THR A 406 24.51 13.35 -4.35
CA THR A 406 24.50 13.20 -2.88
C THR A 406 23.33 12.35 -2.38
N VAL A 407 22.13 12.47 -2.98
CA VAL A 407 21.00 11.60 -2.62
C VAL A 407 21.18 10.18 -3.18
N GLU A 408 21.72 10.02 -4.39
CA GLU A 408 21.98 8.70 -4.97
C GLU A 408 23.04 7.91 -4.17
N VAL A 409 24.01 8.58 -3.54
CA VAL A 409 24.93 7.96 -2.56
C VAL A 409 24.18 7.41 -1.33
N ILE A 410 23.24 8.18 -0.74
CA ILE A 410 22.42 7.72 0.39
C ILE A 410 21.57 6.51 -0.01
N LEU A 411 20.96 6.53 -1.20
CA LEU A 411 20.20 5.39 -1.72
C LEU A 411 21.10 4.17 -1.97
N THR A 412 22.32 4.38 -2.46
CA THR A 412 23.29 3.31 -2.76
C THR A 412 23.70 2.56 -1.50
N GLU A 413 23.97 3.24 -0.38
CA GLU A 413 24.25 2.55 0.89
C GLU A 413 23.01 1.80 1.43
N GLY A 414 21.81 2.32 1.20
CA GLY A 414 20.56 1.59 1.47
C GLY A 414 20.44 0.30 0.65
N ILE A 415 20.68 0.35 -0.67
CA ILE A 415 20.72 -0.82 -1.56
C ILE A 415 21.77 -1.82 -1.06
N ARG A 416 22.98 -1.34 -0.79
CA ARG A 416 24.11 -2.13 -0.27
C ARG A 416 23.75 -2.87 1.01
N ASN A 417 23.16 -2.19 1.99
CA ASN A 417 22.78 -2.82 3.25
C ASN A 417 21.67 -3.88 3.08
N ILE A 418 20.71 -3.66 2.17
CA ILE A 418 19.61 -4.62 1.92
C ILE A 418 20.09 -5.87 1.17
N VAL A 419 21.02 -5.69 0.23
CA VAL A 419 21.47 -6.74 -0.71
C VAL A 419 22.75 -7.44 -0.22
N ALA A 420 23.81 -6.69 0.12
CA ALA A 420 25.13 -7.25 0.43
C ALA A 420 25.27 -7.74 1.88
N ALA A 421 24.61 -7.09 2.84
CA ALA A 421 24.69 -7.47 4.25
C ALA A 421 23.62 -8.51 4.64
N GLU A 422 23.86 -9.21 5.75
CA GLU A 422 22.84 -10.03 6.41
C GLU A 422 22.97 -10.00 7.95
N GLY A 423 22.06 -10.69 8.64
CA GLY A 423 22.16 -10.86 10.09
C GLY A 423 22.15 -9.49 10.80
N ARG A 424 23.06 -9.33 11.76
CA ARG A 424 23.21 -8.11 12.56
C ARG A 424 23.83 -6.92 11.80
N GLU A 425 24.42 -7.14 10.62
CA GLU A 425 25.00 -6.08 9.78
C GLU A 425 23.93 -5.35 8.94
N ARG A 426 22.93 -6.10 8.46
CA ARG A 426 21.79 -5.54 7.74
C ARG A 426 20.85 -4.83 8.73
N THR A 427 20.97 -3.52 8.84
CA THR A 427 20.14 -2.64 9.69
C THR A 427 18.90 -2.11 8.96
N VAL A 428 18.95 -1.96 7.63
CA VAL A 428 17.86 -1.42 6.81
C VAL A 428 16.75 -2.45 6.64
N ARG A 429 15.66 -2.28 7.42
CA ARG A 429 14.56 -3.26 7.55
C ARG A 429 13.20 -2.60 7.46
N ASN A 430 12.94 -2.01 6.28
CA ASN A 430 11.66 -1.41 5.97
C ASN A 430 10.57 -2.50 5.92
N VAL A 431 9.40 -2.20 6.52
CA VAL A 431 8.22 -3.08 6.54
C VAL A 431 6.96 -2.29 6.20
N LYS A 432 6.04 -2.92 5.47
CA LYS A 432 4.79 -2.32 4.97
C LYS A 432 3.81 -2.00 6.11
N ILE A 433 2.90 -1.04 5.89
CA ILE A 433 1.95 -0.51 6.90
C ILE A 433 1.15 -1.60 7.66
N ASP A 434 0.87 -2.75 7.06
CA ASP A 434 0.14 -3.86 7.70
C ASP A 434 0.96 -4.62 8.76
N VAL A 435 2.28 -4.51 8.73
CA VAL A 435 3.19 -4.98 9.79
C VAL A 435 3.17 -3.99 10.96
N TRP A 436 3.27 -2.69 10.68
CA TRP A 436 3.13 -1.61 11.66
C TRP A 436 1.77 -1.61 12.38
N ARG A 437 0.66 -1.82 11.65
CA ARG A 437 -0.70 -1.98 12.19
C ARG A 437 -0.78 -3.02 13.29
N ARG A 438 -0.28 -4.23 13.01
CA ARG A 438 -0.32 -5.36 13.95
C ARG A 438 0.59 -5.10 15.16
N PHE A 439 1.75 -4.49 14.93
CA PHE A 439 2.67 -4.08 15.99
C PHE A 439 2.07 -3.02 16.93
N PHE A 440 1.51 -1.93 16.41
CA PHE A 440 0.92 -0.83 17.20
C PHE A 440 -0.35 -1.27 17.96
N ALA A 441 -1.13 -2.21 17.42
CA ALA A 441 -2.29 -2.77 18.11
C ALA A 441 -1.92 -3.40 19.47
N ARG A 442 -0.73 -4.03 19.60
CA ARG A 442 -0.21 -4.57 20.87
C ARG A 442 -0.09 -3.50 21.97
N TYR A 443 0.15 -2.25 21.57
CA TYR A 443 0.27 -1.09 22.46
C TYR A 443 -1.05 -0.32 22.65
N ARG A 444 -2.18 -0.92 22.26
CA ARG A 444 -3.52 -0.30 22.33
C ARG A 444 -3.64 1.00 21.53
N MET A 445 -2.83 1.15 20.49
CA MET A 445 -2.90 2.29 19.56
C MET A 445 -3.92 1.99 18.45
N VAL A 446 -4.78 2.96 18.14
CA VAL A 446 -5.86 2.83 17.16
C VAL A 446 -5.62 3.77 15.98
N GLU A 447 -5.59 3.21 14.76
CA GLU A 447 -5.38 3.98 13.52
C GLU A 447 -6.50 5.01 13.31
N LEU A 448 -6.11 6.24 13.02
CA LEU A 448 -6.94 7.39 12.70
C LEU A 448 -6.95 7.65 11.18
N GLY A 449 -8.09 8.10 10.66
CA GLY A 449 -8.20 8.52 9.27
C GLY A 449 -7.93 10.01 9.11
N PHE A 450 -7.15 10.37 8.08
CA PHE A 450 -6.95 11.76 7.69
C PHE A 450 -8.25 12.41 7.21
N SER A 451 -8.48 13.65 7.63
CA SER A 451 -9.63 14.47 7.25
C SER A 451 -9.63 14.81 5.76
N GLU A 452 -10.78 15.26 5.24
CA GLU A 452 -10.87 15.79 3.88
C GLU A 452 -9.93 16.99 3.70
N SER A 453 -9.75 17.84 4.72
CA SER A 453 -8.82 18.97 4.73
C SER A 453 -7.35 18.53 4.67
N SER A 454 -6.97 17.52 5.45
CA SER A 454 -5.63 16.91 5.42
C SER A 454 -5.31 16.35 4.02
N LEU A 455 -6.26 15.61 3.44
CA LEU A 455 -6.12 15.00 2.12
C LEU A 455 -6.16 16.03 0.99
N TYR A 456 -6.92 17.12 1.15
CA TYR A 456 -6.91 18.26 0.24
C TYR A 456 -5.56 18.97 0.26
N GLN A 457 -4.95 19.18 1.42
CA GLN A 457 -3.57 19.72 1.51
C GLN A 457 -2.56 18.81 0.84
N ALA A 458 -2.63 17.48 1.04
CA ALA A 458 -1.78 16.52 0.33
C ALA A 458 -1.85 16.71 -1.20
N ASN A 459 -3.08 16.82 -1.74
CA ASN A 459 -3.34 17.00 -3.17
C ASN A 459 -2.97 18.39 -3.70
N LEU A 460 -3.06 19.43 -2.87
CA LEU A 460 -2.69 20.79 -3.24
C LEU A 460 -1.17 20.93 -3.29
N VAL A 461 -0.47 20.53 -2.22
CA VAL A 461 0.99 20.55 -2.13
C VAL A 461 1.62 19.73 -3.25
N ALA A 462 1.08 18.56 -3.60
CA ALA A 462 1.59 17.75 -4.72
C ALA A 462 1.59 18.53 -6.05
N LYS A 463 0.56 19.35 -6.31
CA LYS A 463 0.38 20.08 -7.59
C LYS A 463 1.28 21.31 -7.76
N GLU A 464 1.87 21.82 -6.68
CA GLU A 464 2.83 22.93 -6.75
C GLU A 464 4.20 22.48 -7.33
N PHE A 465 4.46 21.18 -7.43
CA PHE A 465 5.69 20.64 -8.01
C PHE A 465 5.59 20.47 -9.53
N SER A 466 6.66 20.77 -10.26
CA SER A 466 6.75 20.61 -11.73
C SER A 466 6.67 19.16 -12.25
N LYS A 467 6.68 18.19 -11.33
CA LYS A 467 6.42 16.75 -11.56
C LYS A 467 5.30 16.21 -10.65
N GLY A 468 4.42 17.09 -10.19
CA GLY A 468 3.34 16.78 -9.24
C GLY A 468 2.43 15.65 -9.68
N ASP A 469 2.13 15.56 -10.98
CA ASP A 469 1.27 14.51 -11.55
C ASP A 469 1.86 13.08 -11.42
N PHE A 470 3.18 12.94 -11.20
CA PHE A 470 3.81 11.65 -10.90
C PHE A 470 3.78 11.30 -9.40
N CYS A 471 3.47 12.26 -8.52
CA CYS A 471 3.31 12.06 -7.08
C CYS A 471 1.91 11.47 -6.79
N THR A 472 1.79 10.15 -6.88
CA THR A 472 0.51 9.45 -6.71
C THR A 472 0.11 9.32 -5.25
N LEU A 473 -1.09 9.78 -4.91
CA LEU A 473 -1.68 9.75 -3.57
C LEU A 473 -2.86 8.77 -3.53
N HIS A 474 -2.87 7.83 -2.58
CA HIS A 474 -4.01 6.92 -2.38
C HIS A 474 -4.15 6.50 -0.92
N LYS A 475 -5.30 5.92 -0.54
CA LYS A 475 -5.49 5.37 0.80
C LYS A 475 -5.19 3.87 0.81
N ASN A 476 -4.44 3.42 1.81
CA ASN A 476 -4.45 2.02 2.27
C ASN A 476 -5.10 2.03 3.64
N GLY A 477 -6.32 1.49 3.78
CA GLY A 477 -7.10 1.60 5.02
C GLY A 477 -7.37 3.06 5.39
N LYS A 478 -6.82 3.52 6.53
CA LYS A 478 -6.92 4.92 6.99
C LYS A 478 -5.65 5.74 6.69
N CYS A 479 -4.51 5.08 6.58
CA CYS A 479 -3.21 5.61 6.16
C CYS A 479 -3.25 6.26 4.75
N LEU A 480 -2.52 7.38 4.60
CA LEU A 480 -2.22 7.98 3.31
C LEU A 480 -0.92 7.36 2.76
N MET A 481 -1.01 6.80 1.56
CA MET A 481 0.12 6.31 0.80
C MET A 481 0.58 7.38 -0.20
N VAL A 482 1.87 7.67 -0.18
CA VAL A 482 2.54 8.57 -1.13
C VAL A 482 3.49 7.74 -1.98
N GLY A 483 3.45 7.92 -3.29
CA GLY A 483 4.21 7.09 -4.23
C GLY A 483 4.59 7.82 -5.52
N TRP A 484 5.37 7.14 -6.34
CA TRP A 484 5.83 7.64 -7.65
C TRP A 484 5.26 6.77 -8.76
N LYS A 485 4.58 7.37 -9.75
CA LYS A 485 3.91 6.66 -10.87
C LYS A 485 3.02 5.47 -10.44
N GLY A 486 2.45 5.51 -9.24
CA GLY A 486 1.61 4.44 -8.68
C GLY A 486 2.37 3.36 -7.89
N THR A 487 3.71 3.40 -7.85
CA THR A 487 4.53 2.58 -6.95
C THR A 487 4.57 3.27 -5.58
N PRO A 488 4.05 2.65 -4.50
CA PRO A 488 4.09 3.24 -3.16
C PRO A 488 5.55 3.42 -2.69
N MET A 489 5.85 4.57 -2.09
CA MET A 489 7.18 4.89 -1.55
C MET A 489 7.13 5.09 -0.03
N HIS A 490 6.08 5.75 0.46
CA HIS A 490 5.95 6.12 1.87
C HIS A 490 4.53 5.93 2.39
N ALA A 491 4.44 5.59 3.67
CA ALA A 491 3.21 5.48 4.45
C ALA A 491 3.16 6.61 5.49
N LEU A 492 2.16 7.49 5.40
CA LEU A 492 1.82 8.46 6.45
C LEU A 492 0.59 7.96 7.21
N SER A 493 0.76 7.64 8.48
CA SER A 493 -0.32 7.11 9.35
C SER A 493 -0.46 7.93 10.63
N ALA A 494 -1.69 7.98 11.14
CA ALA A 494 -2.04 8.67 12.38
C ALA A 494 -2.66 7.66 13.36
N TRP A 495 -2.41 7.84 14.65
CA TRP A 495 -2.77 6.89 15.71
C TRP A 495 -3.18 7.64 16.98
N ARG A 496 -4.04 7.05 17.81
CA ARG A 496 -4.29 7.52 19.19
C ARG A 496 -4.24 6.38 20.19
N SER A 497 -3.98 6.68 21.45
CA SER A 497 -4.19 5.70 22.53
C SER A 497 -5.68 5.37 22.69
N SER A 498 -6.03 4.11 22.96
CA SER A 498 -7.43 3.71 23.18
C SER A 498 -7.88 4.10 24.60
N HIS A 499 -8.68 5.16 24.73
CA HIS A 499 -9.33 5.55 25.99
C HIS A 499 -10.53 4.64 26.34
N LEU A 500 -10.38 3.32 26.26
CA LEU A 500 -11.33 2.38 26.86
C LEU A 500 -10.93 2.19 28.33
N PRO A 501 -11.76 2.64 29.30
CA PRO A 501 -11.59 2.23 30.69
C PRO A 501 -11.81 0.72 30.81
N TYR A 502 -11.22 0.09 31.83
CA TYR A 502 -11.27 -1.37 32.01
C TYR A 502 -12.69 -1.90 32.25
N ASP A 503 -13.58 -1.03 32.75
CA ASP A 503 -14.87 -1.39 33.33
C ASP A 503 -15.90 -1.79 32.26
N LEU A 504 -15.89 -1.14 31.09
CA LEU A 504 -16.85 -1.40 30.01
C LEU A 504 -16.75 -2.81 29.41
N LEU A 505 -15.59 -3.47 29.47
CA LEU A 505 -15.47 -4.87 29.07
C LEU A 505 -15.99 -5.80 30.17
N HIS A 506 -15.79 -5.43 31.44
CA HIS A 506 -16.23 -6.23 32.58
C HIS A 506 -17.76 -6.19 32.73
N ASP A 507 -18.39 -5.03 32.57
CA ASP A 507 -19.85 -4.88 32.53
C ASP A 507 -20.46 -5.63 31.33
N TYR A 508 -19.83 -5.60 30.15
CA TYR A 508 -20.33 -6.34 28.98
C TYR A 508 -20.30 -7.86 29.20
N ILE A 509 -19.27 -8.38 29.89
CA ILE A 509 -19.18 -9.79 30.29
C ILE A 509 -20.19 -10.12 31.40
N LEU A 510 -20.37 -9.23 32.39
CA LEU A 510 -21.35 -9.42 33.47
C LEU A 510 -22.80 -9.38 32.96
N LEU A 511 -23.15 -8.47 32.04
CA LEU A 511 -24.46 -8.49 31.37
C LEU A 511 -24.66 -9.77 30.54
N ARG A 512 -23.61 -10.24 29.84
CA ARG A 512 -23.68 -11.49 29.07
C ARG A 512 -23.98 -12.69 29.97
N ASN A 513 -23.35 -12.76 31.14
CA ASN A 513 -23.55 -13.85 32.09
C ASN A 513 -24.85 -13.72 32.91
N SER A 514 -25.37 -12.50 33.09
CA SER A 514 -26.62 -12.23 33.81
C SER A 514 -27.87 -12.64 33.04
N MET A 515 -27.84 -12.73 31.70
CA MET A 515 -29.01 -13.00 30.87
C MET A 515 -29.33 -14.49 30.62
N ALA A 516 -28.85 -15.40 31.47
CA ALA A 516 -29.08 -16.85 31.37
C ALA A 516 -30.48 -17.33 31.82
N GLY A 517 -31.54 -16.53 31.58
CA GLY A 517 -32.96 -16.90 31.73
C GLY A 517 -33.57 -16.79 33.15
N PRO A 518 -34.90 -17.03 33.29
CA PRO A 518 -35.87 -17.43 32.28
C PRO A 518 -36.96 -16.38 31.94
N ARG A 519 -37.36 -16.36 30.65
CA ARG A 519 -38.62 -15.93 29.97
C ARG A 519 -39.65 -14.98 30.63
N ILE A 520 -40.36 -14.26 29.73
CA ILE A 520 -41.59 -13.41 29.89
C ILE A 520 -41.25 -11.93 30.16
N ALA A 521 -41.78 -10.91 29.45
CA ALA A 521 -42.78 -10.87 28.35
C ALA A 521 -42.33 -10.02 27.15
N HIS A 522 -42.91 -10.24 25.97
CA HIS A 522 -42.68 -9.39 24.78
C HIS A 522 -43.58 -8.14 24.77
N ALA A 523 -42.97 -6.95 24.74
CA ALA A 523 -43.65 -5.72 24.32
C ALA A 523 -43.56 -5.55 22.79
N THR A 524 -44.70 -5.54 22.09
CA THR A 524 -44.73 -5.56 20.62
C THR A 524 -44.58 -4.17 19.99
N LEU A 525 -43.36 -3.80 19.60
CA LEU A 525 -43.11 -2.69 18.68
C LEU A 525 -43.21 -3.17 17.22
N LYS A 526 -44.06 -2.52 16.41
CA LYS A 526 -44.27 -2.88 14.99
C LYS A 526 -43.16 -2.28 14.12
N GLY A 527 -42.20 -3.10 13.71
CA GLY A 527 -41.13 -2.73 12.79
C GLY A 527 -41.61 -2.36 11.36
N PRO A 528 -40.73 -1.79 10.52
CA PRO A 528 -41.08 -1.39 9.16
C PRO A 528 -41.50 -2.58 8.31
N SER A 529 -42.56 -2.39 7.52
CA SER A 529 -43.11 -3.45 6.66
C SER A 529 -42.25 -3.62 5.42
N VAL A 530 -41.45 -4.70 5.36
CA VAL A 530 -40.60 -5.11 4.21
C VAL A 530 -41.33 -5.06 2.86
N VAL A 531 -42.64 -5.38 2.86
CA VAL A 531 -43.50 -5.27 1.69
C VAL A 531 -43.48 -3.85 1.08
N LYS A 532 -43.29 -2.79 1.88
CA LYS A 532 -43.20 -1.40 1.41
C LYS A 532 -42.01 -1.16 0.50
N GLU A 533 -40.85 -1.74 0.81
CA GLU A 533 -39.59 -1.48 0.11
C GLU A 533 -39.48 -2.30 -1.18
N LEU A 534 -39.90 -3.58 -1.14
CA LEU A 534 -40.06 -4.41 -2.34
C LEU A 534 -40.93 -3.73 -3.41
N CYS A 535 -41.99 -3.01 -3.00
CA CYS A 535 -42.84 -2.27 -3.93
C CYS A 535 -42.14 -1.07 -4.57
N ILE A 536 -41.30 -0.36 -3.82
CA ILE A 536 -40.54 0.80 -4.32
C ILE A 536 -39.52 0.33 -5.35
N GLY A 537 -38.78 -0.75 -5.06
CA GLY A 537 -37.86 -1.38 -6.02
C GLY A 537 -38.55 -1.79 -7.32
N PHE A 538 -39.72 -2.44 -7.23
CA PHE A 538 -40.48 -2.88 -8.41
C PHE A 538 -41.00 -1.70 -9.24
N ALA A 539 -41.48 -0.63 -8.60
CA ALA A 539 -41.91 0.59 -9.29
C ALA A 539 -40.75 1.29 -10.02
N LEU A 540 -39.58 1.39 -9.39
CA LEU A 540 -38.38 1.96 -10.01
C LEU A 540 -37.87 1.13 -11.19
N ALA A 541 -37.91 -0.21 -11.09
CA ALA A 541 -37.55 -1.10 -12.19
C ALA A 541 -38.48 -0.93 -13.41
N LEU A 542 -39.79 -0.82 -13.20
CA LEU A 542 -40.76 -0.55 -14.27
C LEU A 542 -40.59 0.85 -14.88
N ALA A 543 -40.26 1.86 -14.07
CA ALA A 543 -39.95 3.20 -14.57
C ALA A 543 -38.68 3.20 -15.45
N ALA A 544 -37.59 2.59 -14.98
CA ALA A 544 -36.36 2.45 -15.75
C ALA A 544 -36.58 1.66 -17.06
N GLY A 545 -37.27 0.51 -17.00
CA GLY A 545 -37.57 -0.32 -18.17
C GLY A 545 -38.46 0.36 -19.20
N SER A 546 -39.43 1.17 -18.76
CA SER A 546 -40.29 1.94 -19.67
C SER A 546 -39.58 3.14 -20.32
N VAL A 547 -38.71 3.84 -19.58
CA VAL A 547 -37.81 4.87 -20.14
C VAL A 547 -36.84 4.26 -21.16
N TRP A 548 -36.23 3.12 -20.84
CA TRP A 548 -35.36 2.37 -21.76
C TRP A 548 -36.09 1.95 -23.04
N LYS A 549 -37.30 1.39 -22.90
CA LYS A 549 -38.14 1.01 -24.04
C LYS A 549 -38.54 2.21 -24.92
N MET A 550 -38.82 3.36 -24.31
CA MET A 550 -39.11 4.60 -25.04
C MET A 550 -37.88 5.16 -25.76
N TYR A 551 -36.69 5.10 -25.13
CA TYR A 551 -35.42 5.45 -25.78
C TYR A 551 -35.13 4.54 -26.99
N HIS A 552 -35.21 3.22 -26.79
CA HIS A 552 -35.00 2.24 -27.86
C HIS A 552 -36.01 2.37 -29.02
N TRP A 553 -37.27 2.71 -28.73
CA TRP A 553 -38.27 3.00 -29.76
C TRP A 553 -37.97 4.30 -30.54
N ASN A 554 -37.35 5.29 -29.89
CA ASN A 554 -36.92 6.53 -30.52
C ASN A 554 -35.74 6.30 -31.48
N GLU A 555 -34.73 5.50 -31.08
CA GLU A 555 -33.64 5.13 -31.99
C GLU A 555 -34.15 4.28 -33.18
N GLN A 556 -35.07 3.33 -32.95
CA GLN A 556 -35.71 2.58 -34.06
C GLN A 556 -36.58 3.42 -35.01
N ARG A 557 -37.01 4.62 -34.61
CA ARG A 557 -37.61 5.60 -35.55
C ARG A 557 -36.54 6.25 -36.41
N LYS A 558 -35.45 6.75 -35.80
CA LYS A 558 -34.33 7.39 -36.52
C LYS A 558 -33.70 6.46 -37.56
N VAL A 559 -33.54 5.17 -37.22
CA VAL A 559 -33.04 4.16 -38.16
C VAL A 559 -33.98 3.97 -39.36
N ARG A 560 -35.31 3.92 -39.15
CA ARG A 560 -36.27 3.84 -40.26
C ARG A 560 -36.25 5.09 -41.16
N THR A 561 -36.32 6.27 -40.57
CA THR A 561 -36.25 7.54 -41.32
C THR A 561 -34.93 7.69 -42.11
N PHE A 562 -33.85 7.05 -41.65
CA PHE A 562 -32.58 6.97 -42.39
C PHE A 562 -32.64 6.04 -43.61
N TYR A 563 -33.30 4.89 -43.53
CA TYR A 563 -33.56 4.05 -44.71
C TYR A 563 -34.49 4.76 -45.71
N ASP A 564 -35.55 5.44 -45.24
CA ASP A 564 -36.44 6.27 -46.06
C ASP A 564 -35.72 7.43 -46.79
N LEU A 565 -34.53 7.82 -46.33
CA LEU A 565 -33.69 8.88 -46.91
C LEU A 565 -32.57 8.33 -47.81
N LEU A 566 -32.02 7.16 -47.49
CA LEU A 566 -31.12 6.39 -48.37
C LEU A 566 -31.83 6.02 -49.67
N GLU A 567 -33.05 5.50 -49.59
CA GLU A 567 -33.87 5.09 -50.74
C GLU A 567 -34.26 6.28 -51.64
N LYS A 568 -34.18 7.51 -51.13
CA LYS A 568 -34.40 8.77 -51.86
C LYS A 568 -33.12 9.46 -52.33
N GLY A 569 -31.94 8.94 -51.96
CA GLY A 569 -30.64 9.42 -52.44
C GLY A 569 -30.16 10.78 -51.93
N VAL A 570 -30.77 11.35 -50.88
CA VAL A 570 -30.51 12.75 -50.43
C VAL A 570 -29.63 12.79 -49.17
N MET A 571 -28.42 12.22 -49.24
CA MET A 571 -27.53 12.06 -48.08
C MET A 571 -26.07 12.42 -48.40
N ASP A 572 -25.42 13.17 -47.51
CA ASP A 572 -24.00 13.53 -47.62
C ASP A 572 -23.07 12.59 -46.83
N ASN A 573 -21.76 12.75 -47.07
CA ASN A 573 -20.71 11.94 -46.45
C ASN A 573 -20.56 12.16 -44.93
N HIS A 574 -21.14 13.23 -44.38
CA HIS A 574 -21.09 13.55 -42.95
C HIS A 574 -22.26 12.90 -42.20
N GLY A 575 -23.45 12.85 -42.81
CA GLY A 575 -24.60 12.08 -42.34
C GLY A 575 -24.29 10.59 -42.21
N LEU A 576 -23.62 10.02 -43.22
CA LEU A 576 -23.12 8.63 -43.21
C LEU A 576 -22.21 8.34 -42.00
N LYS A 577 -21.17 9.15 -41.77
CA LYS A 577 -20.28 8.97 -40.61
C LYS A 577 -20.99 9.13 -39.26
N ARG A 578 -21.99 10.01 -39.16
CA ARG A 578 -22.76 10.21 -37.91
C ARG A 578 -23.69 9.03 -37.60
N MET A 579 -24.33 8.44 -38.61
CA MET A 579 -25.22 7.28 -38.43
C MET A 579 -24.46 5.95 -38.29
N GLY A 580 -23.24 5.82 -38.83
CA GLY A 580 -22.39 4.65 -38.59
C GLY A 580 -22.15 4.38 -37.10
N LYS A 581 -21.96 5.42 -36.29
CA LYS A 581 -21.86 5.30 -34.82
C LYS A 581 -23.17 4.84 -34.14
N ILE A 582 -24.33 5.21 -34.69
CA ILE A 582 -25.65 4.88 -34.14
C ILE A 582 -26.06 3.44 -34.48
N LEU A 583 -25.69 2.96 -35.67
CA LEU A 583 -25.84 1.55 -36.03
C LEU A 583 -24.92 0.66 -35.18
N LEU A 584 -23.67 1.10 -34.92
CA LEU A 584 -22.75 0.35 -34.06
C LEU A 584 -23.27 0.19 -32.63
N THR A 585 -23.85 1.25 -32.04
CA THR A 585 -24.46 1.15 -30.70
C THR A 585 -25.73 0.29 -30.71
N CYS A 586 -26.61 0.41 -31.73
CA CYS A 586 -27.80 -0.44 -31.82
C CYS A 586 -27.46 -1.93 -31.91
N ASN A 587 -26.40 -2.29 -32.65
CA ASN A 587 -25.99 -3.69 -32.79
C ASN A 587 -25.47 -4.29 -31.47
N ILE A 588 -24.72 -3.51 -30.68
CA ILE A 588 -24.20 -3.91 -29.36
C ILE A 588 -25.33 -4.18 -28.34
N TYR A 589 -26.40 -3.37 -28.35
CA TYR A 589 -27.50 -3.49 -27.38
C TYR A 589 -28.65 -4.40 -27.82
N SER A 590 -28.54 -5.08 -28.96
CA SER A 590 -29.57 -6.00 -29.48
C SER A 590 -29.47 -7.44 -28.94
N SER A 591 -28.41 -7.77 -28.18
CA SER A 591 -28.21 -9.13 -27.62
C SER A 591 -29.05 -9.36 -26.35
N PRO A 592 -29.89 -10.41 -26.27
CA PRO A 592 -30.70 -10.69 -25.08
C PRO A 592 -29.87 -11.03 -23.83
N HIS A 593 -28.63 -11.49 -24.02
CA HIS A 593 -27.70 -11.80 -22.92
C HIS A 593 -27.32 -10.55 -22.11
N LEU A 594 -27.19 -9.38 -22.74
CA LEU A 594 -26.94 -8.13 -22.01
C LEU A 594 -28.14 -7.69 -21.16
N PHE A 595 -29.37 -8.00 -21.59
CA PHE A 595 -30.56 -7.71 -20.80
C PHE A 595 -30.63 -8.58 -19.52
N LEU A 596 -30.28 -9.87 -19.64
CA LEU A 596 -30.11 -10.75 -18.46
C LEU A 596 -28.98 -10.26 -17.54
N ALA A 597 -27.82 -9.89 -18.08
CA ALA A 597 -26.71 -9.37 -17.29
C ALA A 597 -27.10 -8.10 -16.52
N TYR A 598 -27.87 -7.20 -17.15
CA TYR A 598 -28.35 -5.97 -16.49
C TYR A 598 -29.37 -6.28 -15.38
N LEU A 599 -30.27 -7.25 -15.57
CA LEU A 599 -31.18 -7.73 -14.52
C LEU A 599 -30.42 -8.36 -13.34
N LEU A 600 -29.39 -9.16 -13.62
CA LEU A 600 -28.55 -9.79 -12.59
C LEU A 600 -27.79 -8.73 -11.78
N CYS A 601 -27.16 -7.74 -12.43
CA CYS A 601 -26.54 -6.61 -11.74
C CYS A 601 -27.55 -5.83 -10.89
N ALA A 602 -28.76 -5.57 -11.38
CA ALA A 602 -29.81 -4.89 -10.62
C ALA A 602 -30.27 -5.69 -9.38
N LEU A 603 -30.35 -7.02 -9.48
CA LEU A 603 -30.67 -7.90 -8.35
C LEU A 603 -29.53 -7.96 -7.31
N VAL A 604 -28.27 -8.00 -7.75
CA VAL A 604 -27.09 -7.97 -6.86
C VAL A 604 -27.00 -6.62 -6.12
N ILE A 605 -27.17 -5.50 -6.83
CA ILE A 605 -27.18 -4.16 -6.22
C ILE A 605 -28.38 -4.01 -5.26
N GLY A 606 -29.55 -4.55 -5.62
CA GLY A 606 -30.73 -4.59 -4.75
C GLY A 606 -30.49 -5.38 -3.45
N LYS A 607 -29.84 -6.54 -3.54
CA LYS A 607 -29.45 -7.35 -2.37
C LYS A 607 -28.48 -6.57 -1.46
N TRP A 608 -27.42 -6.00 -2.05
CA TRP A 608 -26.43 -5.20 -1.32
C TRP A 608 -27.07 -3.99 -0.61
N LEU A 609 -28.03 -3.31 -1.23
CA LEU A 609 -28.74 -2.18 -0.61
C LEU A 609 -29.56 -2.60 0.61
N VAL A 610 -30.21 -3.77 0.55
CA VAL A 610 -30.97 -4.33 1.70
C VAL A 610 -30.02 -4.70 2.84
N GLU A 611 -28.87 -5.32 2.54
CA GLU A 611 -27.85 -5.65 3.54
C GLU A 611 -27.30 -4.40 4.24
N GLN A 612 -27.06 -3.31 3.51
CA GLN A 612 -26.65 -2.02 4.08
C GLN A 612 -27.75 -1.37 4.95
N ILE A 613 -29.03 -1.47 4.54
CA ILE A 613 -30.16 -0.94 5.33
C ILE A 613 -30.32 -1.71 6.65
N CYS A 614 -30.12 -3.04 6.65
CA CYS A 614 -30.17 -3.86 7.85
C CYS A 614 -29.06 -3.54 8.87
N LEU A 615 -27.93 -2.99 8.43
CA LEU A 615 -26.80 -2.60 9.30
C LEU A 615 -26.89 -1.15 9.82
N GLY A 616 -27.79 -0.32 9.28
CA GLY A 616 -27.80 1.13 9.52
C GLY A 616 -28.59 1.63 10.74
N LEU A 617 -29.47 0.83 11.34
CA LEU A 617 -30.38 1.27 12.42
C LEU A 617 -29.75 1.20 13.82
N GLY A 618 -28.59 1.85 13.99
CA GLY A 618 -27.77 1.79 15.21
C GLY A 618 -27.60 3.08 16.02
N SER A 619 -27.94 4.27 15.50
CA SER A 619 -27.78 5.54 16.26
C SER A 619 -28.52 6.74 15.67
N VAL A 620 -29.58 7.21 16.35
CA VAL A 620 -30.13 8.58 16.19
C VAL A 620 -30.69 9.08 17.52
N SER A 621 -30.16 10.20 18.03
CA SER A 621 -30.76 10.97 19.14
C SER A 621 -30.68 12.47 18.90
N PHE A 622 -31.86 13.06 18.70
CA PHE A 622 -32.31 14.44 18.92
C PHE A 622 -31.34 15.65 18.80
N GLN A 623 -31.82 16.63 18.03
CA GLN A 623 -31.39 18.03 18.09
C GLN A 623 -32.18 18.80 19.16
N THR A 624 -31.57 19.83 19.74
CA THR A 624 -32.26 21.08 20.11
C THR A 624 -31.38 22.26 19.67
N GLY A 625 -31.89 23.12 18.80
CA GLY A 625 -31.18 24.31 18.32
C GLY A 625 -31.71 25.59 18.96
N VAL A 626 -30.88 26.64 18.99
CA VAL A 626 -31.28 28.01 19.31
C VAL A 626 -30.86 28.93 18.17
N SER A 627 -31.76 29.82 17.77
CA SER A 627 -31.53 30.81 16.71
C SER A 627 -30.78 32.03 17.24
N LEU A 628 -30.01 32.73 16.39
CA LEU A 628 -29.94 34.19 16.42
C LEU A 628 -29.41 34.78 15.11
N SER A 629 -29.85 36.00 14.82
CA SER A 629 -29.67 36.75 13.58
C SER A 629 -28.31 37.45 13.45
N SER A 630 -27.74 37.49 12.25
CA SER A 630 -26.56 38.32 11.92
C SER A 630 -26.96 39.66 11.29
N PRO A 631 -26.50 40.81 11.81
CA PRO A 631 -26.43 42.06 11.05
C PRO A 631 -25.11 42.13 10.27
N ARG A 632 -25.14 42.72 9.06
CA ARG A 632 -23.94 43.05 8.28
C ARG A 632 -23.32 44.35 8.80
N LEU A 633 -21.99 44.46 8.79
CA LEU A 633 -21.30 45.74 8.86
C LEU A 633 -20.06 45.73 7.97
N VAL A 634 -19.79 46.87 7.31
CA VAL A 634 -18.73 47.05 6.31
C VAL A 634 -17.68 47.98 6.88
N VAL A 635 -16.41 47.59 6.83
CA VAL A 635 -15.27 48.47 7.12
C VAL A 635 -14.27 48.39 5.97
N ARG A 636 -13.60 49.51 5.70
CA ARG A 636 -12.69 49.71 4.56
C ARG A 636 -11.36 48.99 4.73
N ALA A 637 -10.74 48.63 3.61
CA ALA A 637 -9.30 48.39 3.55
C ALA A 637 -8.51 49.70 3.68
N SER A 638 -7.28 49.60 4.17
CA SER A 638 -6.27 50.66 4.14
C SER A 638 -4.90 50.03 3.91
N ASP A 639 -4.28 50.32 2.77
CA ASP A 639 -2.95 49.79 2.44
C ASP A 639 -1.85 50.39 3.30
N SER A 640 -0.88 49.57 3.70
CA SER A 640 0.51 50.00 3.79
C SER A 640 1.45 48.85 3.42
N SER A 641 2.37 49.11 2.50
CA SER A 641 3.27 48.09 1.96
C SER A 641 4.65 48.15 2.61
N GLN A 642 5.17 47.01 3.06
CA GLN A 642 6.61 46.78 3.14
C GLN A 642 6.97 45.45 2.48
N LYS A 643 8.10 45.43 1.76
CA LYS A 643 8.55 44.28 0.98
C LYS A 643 9.49 43.42 1.83
N SER A 644 9.14 42.15 2.02
CA SER A 644 10.05 41.06 2.35
C SER A 644 9.79 39.90 1.39
N HIS A 645 10.79 39.03 1.19
CA HIS A 645 10.68 37.92 0.23
C HIS A 645 9.92 36.75 0.86
N THR A 646 8.59 36.79 0.76
CA THR A 646 7.70 35.76 1.33
C THR A 646 7.66 34.49 0.49
N ILE A 647 8.13 33.38 1.05
CA ILE A 647 7.78 32.03 0.56
C ILE A 647 6.28 31.84 0.80
N LYS A 648 5.51 31.58 -0.25
CA LYS A 648 4.05 31.43 -0.16
C LYS A 648 3.69 30.02 0.33
N PHE A 649 2.87 29.96 1.37
CA PHE A 649 2.24 28.73 1.87
C PHE A 649 0.76 28.69 1.44
N PRO A 650 0.19 27.51 1.12
CA PRO A 650 -1.23 27.36 0.82
C PRO A 650 -2.10 27.54 2.08
N ARG A 651 -3.29 28.13 1.93
CA ARG A 651 -4.30 28.30 3.01
C ARG A 651 -5.39 27.22 2.98
N LEU A 652 -6.10 27.07 4.11
CA LEU A 652 -7.16 26.09 4.37
C LEU A 652 -8.57 26.70 4.25
N VAL A 653 -9.59 25.92 3.86
CA VAL A 653 -10.99 26.36 3.60
C VAL A 653 -12.00 25.21 3.88
N ASN A 654 -13.27 25.50 4.23
CA ASN A 654 -14.37 24.55 4.56
C ASN A 654 -15.75 24.99 3.99
N LEU A 655 -16.71 24.07 3.67
CA LEU A 655 -18.21 24.22 3.81
C LEU A 655 -19.05 22.94 3.46
N ARG A 656 -20.41 22.99 3.50
CA ARG A 656 -21.41 21.85 3.41
C ARG A 656 -22.71 22.14 2.58
N SER A 657 -23.55 21.12 2.26
CA SER A 657 -24.87 21.23 1.54
C SER A 657 -25.89 20.04 1.77
N PRO A 658 -27.24 20.15 1.50
CA PRO A 658 -28.29 19.11 1.77
C PRO A 658 -29.19 18.63 0.55
N ASN A 659 -30.26 17.83 0.79
CA ASN A 659 -30.99 16.94 -0.19
C ASN A 659 -32.53 16.72 0.10
N ASN A 660 -33.37 16.10 -0.78
CA ASN A 660 -34.78 15.65 -0.43
C ASN A 660 -35.62 14.71 -1.41
N PHE A 661 -36.35 13.70 -0.86
CA PHE A 661 -37.63 12.93 -1.18
C PHE A 661 -38.23 12.68 -2.62
N GLY A 662 -39.07 11.65 -2.93
CA GLY A 662 -39.49 10.39 -2.22
C GLY A 662 -40.83 9.65 -2.65
N SER A 663 -40.94 8.33 -2.40
CA SER A 663 -42.14 7.44 -2.13
C SER A 663 -43.15 6.89 -3.22
N GLY A 664 -43.56 5.59 -3.14
CA GLY A 664 -44.65 4.87 -3.88
C GLY A 664 -44.85 3.38 -3.42
N ARG A 665 -45.96 2.63 -3.73
CA ARG A 665 -46.25 1.27 -3.11
C ARG A 665 -47.24 0.33 -3.86
N ILE A 666 -47.19 -1.01 -3.60
CA ILE A 666 -48.12 -2.19 -3.84
C ILE A 666 -47.47 -3.39 -4.62
N VAL A 667 -47.66 -4.73 -4.39
CA VAL A 667 -47.71 -5.69 -3.22
C VAL A 667 -47.76 -7.20 -3.69
N ARG A 668 -47.19 -8.18 -2.94
CA ARG A 668 -47.29 -9.71 -3.05
C ARG A 668 -46.57 -10.39 -4.24
N SER A 669 -46.19 -11.70 -4.28
CA SER A 669 -46.28 -12.89 -3.36
C SER A 669 -45.08 -13.87 -3.58
N VAL A 670 -44.90 -14.93 -2.74
CA VAL A 670 -43.72 -15.85 -2.73
C VAL A 670 -44.10 -17.36 -2.65
N ARG A 671 -43.27 -18.29 -3.18
CA ARG A 671 -43.13 -19.71 -2.73
C ARG A 671 -41.75 -20.34 -3.11
N PRO A 672 -41.16 -21.30 -2.32
CA PRO A 672 -39.80 -21.85 -2.55
C PRO A 672 -39.68 -23.39 -2.70
N VAL A 673 -38.49 -23.88 -3.08
CA VAL A 673 -38.03 -25.31 -3.13
C VAL A 673 -36.53 -25.34 -2.76
N ARG A 674 -36.11 -25.90 -1.60
CA ARG A 674 -35.54 -27.26 -1.30
C ARG A 674 -34.16 -27.60 -1.92
N ALA A 675 -33.38 -28.45 -1.23
CA ALA A 675 -31.94 -28.71 -1.45
C ALA A 675 -31.59 -30.22 -1.59
N ALA A 676 -30.31 -30.52 -1.87
CA ALA A 676 -29.77 -31.84 -2.28
C ALA A 676 -28.68 -32.41 -1.31
N PRO A 677 -28.27 -33.70 -1.44
CA PRO A 677 -27.60 -34.48 -0.38
C PRO A 677 -26.08 -34.74 -0.58
N GLU A 678 -25.51 -35.61 0.27
CA GLU A 678 -24.08 -35.89 0.43
C GLU A 678 -23.51 -36.99 -0.52
N GLY A 679 -22.18 -37.18 -0.50
CA GLY A 679 -21.47 -38.24 -1.26
C GLY A 679 -20.77 -37.79 -2.54
N ILE A 680 -20.40 -36.51 -2.66
CA ILE A 680 -19.95 -35.92 -3.94
C ILE A 680 -18.47 -36.19 -4.26
N SER A 681 -17.58 -36.28 -3.26
CA SER A 681 -16.12 -36.23 -3.50
C SER A 681 -15.57 -37.43 -4.29
N GLU A 682 -16.04 -38.65 -4.03
CA GLU A 682 -15.61 -39.86 -4.76
C GLU A 682 -16.04 -39.83 -6.23
N LYS A 683 -17.22 -39.23 -6.51
CA LYS A 683 -17.74 -39.10 -7.87
C LYS A 683 -16.91 -38.17 -8.74
N VAL A 684 -16.32 -37.12 -8.15
CA VAL A 684 -15.40 -36.22 -8.87
C VAL A 684 -14.17 -37.00 -9.33
N GLU A 685 -13.57 -37.82 -8.47
CA GLU A 685 -12.40 -38.64 -8.82
C GLU A 685 -12.72 -39.72 -9.87
N GLU A 686 -13.92 -40.30 -9.83
CA GLU A 686 -14.39 -41.23 -10.87
C GLU A 686 -14.63 -40.52 -12.22
N SER A 687 -15.18 -39.30 -12.22
CA SER A 687 -15.39 -38.51 -13.45
C SER A 687 -14.07 -38.05 -14.09
N ILE A 688 -13.08 -37.66 -13.30
CA ILE A 688 -11.77 -37.19 -13.81
C ILE A 688 -11.10 -38.27 -14.65
N LYS A 689 -11.06 -39.52 -14.16
CA LYS A 689 -10.46 -40.64 -14.91
C LYS A 689 -11.16 -40.91 -16.24
N LYS A 690 -12.50 -40.81 -16.28
CA LYS A 690 -13.27 -40.97 -17.52
C LYS A 690 -13.00 -39.85 -18.52
N ALA A 691 -12.80 -38.63 -18.04
CA ALA A 691 -12.41 -37.49 -18.89
C ALA A 691 -10.97 -37.62 -19.41
N GLU A 692 -10.03 -38.10 -18.60
CA GLU A 692 -8.66 -38.43 -19.02
C GLU A 692 -8.65 -39.55 -20.08
N GLU A 693 -9.42 -40.62 -19.89
CA GLU A 693 -9.57 -41.72 -20.86
C GLU A 693 -10.24 -41.25 -22.18
N ALA A 694 -11.30 -40.46 -22.11
CA ALA A 694 -11.99 -39.92 -23.29
C ALA A 694 -11.11 -38.97 -24.13
N CYS A 695 -10.23 -38.19 -23.48
CA CYS A 695 -9.33 -37.26 -24.16
C CYS A 695 -8.08 -37.90 -24.78
N ALA A 696 -7.83 -39.20 -24.55
CA ALA A 696 -6.64 -39.90 -25.06
C ALA A 696 -6.52 -39.93 -26.60
N GLY A 697 -7.63 -39.74 -27.33
CA GLY A 697 -7.65 -39.62 -28.79
C GLY A 697 -7.20 -38.26 -29.34
N GLY A 698 -7.17 -37.21 -28.51
CA GLY A 698 -6.80 -35.85 -28.88
C GLY A 698 -7.83 -34.80 -28.46
N ALA A 699 -7.35 -33.66 -27.95
CA ALA A 699 -8.15 -32.61 -27.32
C ALA A 699 -9.00 -31.73 -28.27
N ALA A 700 -9.46 -32.28 -29.39
CA ALA A 700 -10.32 -31.61 -30.37
C ALA A 700 -11.66 -32.33 -30.60
N ASP A 701 -11.87 -33.48 -29.97
CA ASP A 701 -13.11 -34.26 -30.12
C ASP A 701 -14.19 -33.82 -29.12
N GLY A 702 -15.46 -33.87 -29.56
CA GLY A 702 -16.58 -33.33 -28.78
C GLY A 702 -16.86 -34.08 -27.48
N GLU A 703 -16.54 -35.37 -27.45
CA GLU A 703 -16.71 -36.24 -26.28
C GLU A 703 -15.69 -35.92 -25.16
N CYS A 704 -14.47 -35.51 -25.53
CA CYS A 704 -13.46 -35.05 -24.57
C CYS A 704 -13.92 -33.77 -23.86
N ALA A 705 -14.50 -32.80 -24.59
CA ALA A 705 -15.05 -31.59 -23.98
C ALA A 705 -16.21 -31.90 -23.03
N ALA A 706 -17.19 -32.69 -23.48
CA ALA A 706 -18.36 -33.06 -22.68
C ALA A 706 -18.00 -33.83 -21.38
N ALA A 707 -16.94 -34.65 -21.40
CA ALA A 707 -16.48 -35.35 -20.21
C ALA A 707 -15.84 -34.41 -19.17
N TRP A 708 -15.14 -33.34 -19.59
CA TRP A 708 -14.62 -32.32 -18.67
C TRP A 708 -15.70 -31.36 -18.17
N ASP A 709 -16.75 -31.08 -18.95
CA ASP A 709 -17.92 -30.32 -18.48
C ASP A 709 -18.61 -31.04 -17.28
N GLU A 710 -18.75 -32.38 -17.33
CA GLU A 710 -19.31 -33.17 -16.21
C GLU A 710 -18.39 -33.11 -14.96
N VAL A 711 -17.07 -33.13 -15.14
CA VAL A 711 -16.09 -32.92 -14.06
C VAL A 711 -16.24 -31.53 -13.43
N GLU A 712 -16.47 -30.48 -14.22
CA GLU A 712 -16.65 -29.11 -13.69
C GLU A 712 -17.94 -28.99 -12.88
N GLU A 713 -19.09 -29.50 -13.36
CA GLU A 713 -20.35 -29.47 -12.61
C GLU A 713 -20.26 -30.25 -11.28
N LEU A 714 -19.70 -31.46 -11.29
CA LEU A 714 -19.52 -32.27 -10.08
C LEU A 714 -18.53 -31.61 -9.09
N SER A 715 -17.46 -30.98 -9.59
CA SER A 715 -16.50 -30.23 -8.78
C SER A 715 -17.12 -28.98 -8.16
N ALA A 716 -17.95 -28.25 -8.90
CA ALA A 716 -18.70 -27.09 -8.38
C ALA A 716 -19.70 -27.51 -7.30
N ALA A 717 -20.42 -28.61 -7.49
CA ALA A 717 -21.32 -29.17 -6.48
C ALA A 717 -20.57 -29.61 -5.21
N ALA A 718 -19.41 -30.27 -5.36
CA ALA A 718 -18.55 -30.64 -4.23
C ALA A 718 -18.00 -29.41 -3.49
N SER A 719 -17.60 -28.36 -4.22
CA SER A 719 -17.12 -27.10 -3.65
C SER A 719 -18.20 -26.41 -2.81
N HIS A 720 -19.42 -26.27 -3.35
CA HIS A 720 -20.55 -25.71 -2.61
C HIS A 720 -20.97 -26.54 -1.39
N ALA A 721 -20.79 -27.86 -1.41
CA ALA A 721 -20.99 -28.70 -0.22
C ALA A 721 -19.88 -28.48 0.84
N ARG A 722 -18.62 -28.32 0.42
CA ARG A 722 -17.49 -28.03 1.31
C ARG A 722 -17.58 -26.64 1.95
N ASP A 723 -17.98 -25.61 1.19
CA ASP A 723 -18.21 -24.27 1.74
C ASP A 723 -19.35 -24.26 2.78
N LYS A 724 -20.37 -25.11 2.61
CA LYS A 724 -21.43 -25.32 3.60
C LYS A 724 -20.98 -25.93 4.92
N LYS A 725 -19.83 -26.64 4.94
CA LYS A 725 -19.21 -27.12 6.19
C LYS A 725 -18.42 -26.03 6.93
N LYS A 726 -18.09 -24.90 6.30
CA LYS A 726 -17.32 -23.81 6.94
C LYS A 726 -18.12 -22.97 7.95
N GLU A 727 -19.41 -23.28 8.16
CA GLU A 727 -20.25 -22.64 9.18
C GLU A 727 -20.22 -23.35 10.55
N SER A 728 -19.60 -24.54 10.66
CA SER A 728 -19.31 -25.17 11.97
C SER A 728 -17.95 -24.74 12.53
N ASP A 729 -17.85 -24.60 13.85
CA ASP A 729 -16.62 -24.21 14.54
C ASP A 729 -15.52 -25.28 14.37
N PRO A 730 -14.33 -24.94 13.86
CA PRO A 730 -13.21 -25.89 13.75
C PRO A 730 -12.82 -26.57 15.06
N LEU A 731 -13.05 -25.92 16.22
CA LEU A 731 -12.82 -26.52 17.53
C LEU A 731 -13.84 -27.64 17.83
N GLU A 732 -15.08 -27.53 17.33
CA GLU A 732 -16.14 -28.53 17.56
C GLU A 732 -15.97 -29.78 16.68
N GLU A 733 -15.31 -29.68 15.52
CA GLU A 733 -14.89 -30.85 14.72
C GLU A 733 -13.64 -31.49 15.35
N PHE A 734 -12.63 -30.69 15.75
CA PHE A 734 -11.43 -31.18 16.46
C PHE A 734 -11.76 -31.94 17.77
N CYS A 735 -12.68 -31.42 18.58
CA CYS A 735 -13.07 -32.03 19.85
C CYS A 735 -14.00 -33.25 19.74
N LYS A 736 -14.55 -33.55 18.55
CA LYS A 736 -15.20 -34.85 18.29
C LYS A 736 -14.17 -35.94 18.06
N ASP A 737 -13.10 -35.61 17.33
CA ASP A 737 -12.09 -36.58 16.92
C ASP A 737 -10.98 -36.80 17.99
N ASN A 738 -10.81 -35.85 18.92
CA ASN A 738 -9.73 -35.87 19.94
C ASN A 738 -10.26 -35.51 21.36
N PRO A 739 -11.31 -36.17 21.88
CA PRO A 739 -12.03 -35.76 23.09
C PRO A 739 -11.20 -35.80 24.38
N GLU A 740 -10.11 -36.56 24.41
CA GLU A 740 -9.16 -36.63 25.54
C GLU A 740 -8.18 -35.44 25.62
N THR A 741 -8.07 -34.62 24.56
CA THR A 741 -7.20 -33.42 24.56
C THR A 741 -7.63 -32.40 25.61
N ARG A 742 -6.70 -31.59 26.10
CA ARG A 742 -6.94 -30.72 27.27
C ARG A 742 -7.80 -29.51 26.92
N GLU A 743 -7.70 -29.10 25.66
CA GLU A 743 -8.41 -28.02 24.99
C GLU A 743 -9.90 -28.33 24.82
N CYS A 744 -10.28 -29.61 24.86
CA CYS A 744 -11.63 -30.12 24.68
C CYS A 744 -12.32 -30.53 25.99
N ARG A 745 -11.65 -30.35 27.15
CA ARG A 745 -12.23 -30.64 28.47
C ARG A 745 -13.01 -29.44 28.97
N THR A 746 -14.33 -29.60 29.09
CA THR A 746 -15.15 -28.76 29.95
C THR A 746 -14.88 -29.13 31.41
N ASP A 747 -13.89 -28.49 32.02
CA ASP A 747 -13.66 -28.57 33.46
C ASP A 747 -14.83 -27.87 34.18
N ASP A 748 -15.76 -28.65 34.76
CA ASP A 748 -16.89 -28.13 35.55
C ASP A 748 -16.39 -27.55 36.89
N ASN A 749 -16.20 -26.22 36.99
CA ASN A 749 -16.27 -25.40 38.22
C ASN A 749 -16.35 -23.88 37.89
#